data_AF-A0A835PKV8-F1
#
_entry.id   AF-A0A835PKV8-F1
#
_cell.length_a   1.000
_cell.length_b   1.000
_cell.length_c   1.000
_cell.angle_alpha   90.00
_cell.angle_beta   90.00
_cell.angle_gamma   90.00
#
_symmetry.space_group_name_H-M   'P 1'
#
loop_
_entity.id
_entity.type
_entity.pdbx_description
1 polymer ?
#
loop_
_entity_poly.entity_id
_entity_poly.type
_entity_poly.pdbx_seq_one_letter_code
_entity_poly.pdbx_strand_id
1 'polypeptide(L)'
;MEKSFSLTGTSAGVGRSLPNLVSDVLDSVQEAAAGVLSPALPFLDRLKTILLDLRRREAPAPLSVRKALDSLNAVLHQSFALVKKSARPSIIGMIEESVHDVGRCVGLLLLAWSDAPLETKKEMAALQREMMTAELVPKKRISDLTANAREIVPDVEEVVTMVKKSEQLGAALSELEVLVRDRLVGEEDSETVIHALVNRFGSAENVCRLRIIVLFRRLAELRDENKELIANPETLSNVVNSLSRDVDESKEAVALLLDLANVLKIRQKIGRVQGCITMLITLLNGADPSASHNAGKLLAALSGNTQNILLMSEAGYFIPLVHCLKEGSDMNKVLMATAISRMELTEQMSATLGKDGSIEYLVKMFSSVKMETKLAALNAIKNLSRLKENAERLINLGIISPLFQILFSVTSVLVSLREPASAILESLAKSEVILDKKDVAQQILSVLNLSTPDVQLHLLQTLNSIISHSRAKRIRAKMKQNGAMQILLPFLVNGNDEIRIAALNLLFNLSTYFTEDLIRHLGEDNFFVLVDILSSSTSETEKAAAVGIINNIPVSDKKATQILLKANLLPLLISMCGTMVTASITPTRKWLLESISGVMVRFTVPSDKKLQKVSVAYGIIPCLVKLLSCCSIVTKSRAATSLAQLSQNTLCLSKAKPSNWFCIHPSTERFCKVHDGHCLVKSTFCLLKAGALSPLVQILEGKEREADDAVLNALSTLLQDGIWESGSEAIEQASGVQAIVRVLEVGNLSAQEKAVWMLDRIFRLGANRSKHGEAAHQLLVDLSHGVPTLKPMIAKILARLQPLEMQTSDL
;
A
#
# COMPACT_ATOMS: atom_id res chain seq x y z
N MET A 1 -55.97 50.51 29.95
CA MET A 1 -56.16 50.86 28.53
C MET A 1 -54.77 51.08 27.96
N GLU A 2 -54.22 50.10 27.25
CA GLU A 2 -53.02 50.32 26.44
C GLU A 2 -52.95 49.19 25.41
N LYS A 3 -52.91 49.60 24.14
CA LYS A 3 -52.83 48.73 22.97
C LYS A 3 -51.51 49.01 22.27
N SER A 4 -50.82 47.94 21.95
CA SER A 4 -49.66 47.81 21.10
C SER A 4 -49.93 48.23 19.65
N PHE A 5 -48.95 48.86 19.00
CA PHE A 5 -48.64 48.66 17.57
C PHE A 5 -47.14 48.91 17.32
N SER A 6 -46.60 48.11 16.42
CA SER A 6 -45.20 47.85 16.07
C SER A 6 -44.50 48.96 15.26
N LEU A 7 -43.23 49.21 15.56
CA LEU A 7 -42.30 49.98 14.73
C LEU A 7 -41.28 49.04 14.07
N THR A 8 -41.20 49.08 12.74
CA THR A 8 -40.08 48.58 11.93
C THR A 8 -38.96 49.63 11.93
N GLY A 9 -37.93 49.40 12.75
CA GLY A 9 -36.69 50.16 12.77
C GLY A 9 -35.53 49.28 12.29
N THR A 10 -34.88 49.72 11.21
CA THR A 10 -33.67 49.15 10.62
C THR A 10 -32.53 49.06 11.64
N SER A 11 -31.88 47.89 11.71
CA SER A 11 -30.79 47.61 12.64
C SER A 11 -29.50 48.35 12.27
N ALA A 12 -29.08 49.24 13.15
CA ALA A 12 -27.73 49.78 13.18
C ALA A 12 -26.76 48.77 13.82
N GLY A 13 -25.60 48.57 13.19
CA GLY A 13 -24.33 48.35 13.89
C GLY A 13 -23.98 46.95 14.39
N VAL A 14 -23.72 46.01 13.48
CA VAL A 14 -22.74 44.93 13.73
C VAL A 14 -21.51 45.24 12.88
N GLY A 15 -20.38 45.49 13.54
CA GLY A 15 -19.17 46.05 12.95
C GLY A 15 -18.59 45.17 11.85
N ARG A 16 -18.73 45.61 10.59
CA ARG A 16 -18.00 45.02 9.46
C ARG A 16 -16.50 45.16 9.70
N SER A 17 -15.77 44.07 9.48
CA SER A 17 -14.31 44.09 9.53
C SER A 17 -13.76 44.96 8.39
N LEU A 18 -12.66 45.68 8.64
CA LEU A 18 -12.02 46.54 7.64
C LEU A 18 -11.69 45.80 6.34
N PRO A 19 -11.17 44.54 6.35
CA PRO A 19 -10.89 43.82 5.11
C PRO A 19 -12.14 43.55 4.26
N ASN A 20 -13.30 43.32 4.89
CA ASN A 20 -14.54 43.11 4.16
C ASN A 20 -15.04 44.40 3.54
N LEU A 21 -14.97 45.52 4.28
CA LEU A 21 -15.36 46.84 3.76
C LEU A 21 -14.47 47.27 2.57
N VAL A 22 -13.16 47.01 2.68
CA VAL A 22 -12.23 47.28 1.58
C VAL A 22 -12.47 46.35 0.39
N SER A 23 -12.87 45.09 0.63
CA SER A 23 -13.26 44.18 -0.45
C SER A 23 -14.49 44.67 -1.20
N ASP A 24 -15.52 45.14 -0.49
CA ASP A 24 -16.72 45.71 -1.10
C ASP A 24 -16.37 46.90 -2.02
N VAL A 25 -15.49 47.81 -1.56
CA VAL A 25 -15.04 48.95 -2.37
C VAL A 25 -14.19 48.50 -3.57
N LEU A 26 -13.33 47.50 -3.40
CA LEU A 26 -12.52 46.94 -4.48
C LEU A 26 -13.39 46.28 -5.57
N ASP A 27 -14.45 45.60 -5.16
CA ASP A 27 -15.43 45.02 -6.09
C ASP A 27 -16.16 46.13 -6.85
N SER A 28 -16.57 47.22 -6.19
CA SER A 28 -17.15 48.40 -6.84
C SER A 28 -16.19 49.11 -7.79
N VAL A 29 -14.90 49.21 -7.44
CA VAL A 29 -13.85 49.76 -8.33
C VAL A 29 -13.67 48.86 -9.56
N GLN A 30 -13.71 47.55 -9.39
CA GLN A 30 -13.55 46.60 -10.48
C GLN A 30 -14.78 46.56 -11.40
N GLU A 31 -15.98 46.69 -10.84
CA GLU A 31 -17.22 46.83 -11.59
C GLU A 31 -17.25 48.17 -12.36
N ALA A 32 -16.79 49.26 -11.74
CA ALA A 32 -16.60 50.55 -12.40
C ALA A 32 -15.58 50.49 -13.54
N ALA A 33 -14.44 49.83 -13.33
CA ALA A 33 -13.38 49.66 -14.31
C ALA A 33 -13.78 48.77 -15.51
N ALA A 34 -14.63 47.76 -15.28
CA ALA A 34 -15.16 46.88 -16.32
C ALA A 34 -16.35 47.49 -17.10
N GLY A 35 -16.89 48.63 -16.65
CA GLY A 35 -18.06 49.29 -17.22
C GLY A 35 -17.75 50.56 -18.04
N VAL A 36 -18.69 51.51 -18.01
CA VAL A 36 -18.69 52.72 -18.85
C VAL A 36 -17.65 53.77 -18.40
N LEU A 37 -16.91 53.54 -17.30
CA LEU A 37 -15.86 54.42 -16.79
C LEU A 37 -14.46 54.08 -17.32
N SER A 38 -14.35 53.38 -18.47
CA SER A 38 -13.05 53.06 -19.09
C SER A 38 -12.11 54.27 -19.31
N PRO A 39 -12.58 55.51 -19.58
CA PRO A 39 -11.70 56.68 -19.66
C PRO A 39 -11.04 57.05 -18.33
N ALA A 40 -11.60 56.60 -17.20
CA ALA A 40 -11.09 56.82 -15.86
C ALA A 40 -10.22 55.66 -15.32
N LEU A 41 -9.98 54.62 -16.12
CA LEU A 41 -9.22 53.42 -15.73
C LEU A 41 -7.85 53.73 -15.09
N PRO A 42 -7.04 54.69 -15.60
CA PRO A 42 -5.76 55.04 -14.98
C PRO A 42 -5.89 55.53 -13.53
N PHE A 43 -7.00 56.21 -13.20
CA PHE A 43 -7.26 56.68 -11.83
C PHE A 43 -7.77 55.54 -10.94
N LEU A 44 -8.61 54.65 -11.48
CA LEU A 44 -9.20 53.52 -10.74
C LEU A 44 -8.16 52.44 -10.39
N ASP A 45 -7.20 52.15 -11.26
CA ASP A 45 -6.11 51.21 -10.97
C ASP A 45 -5.18 51.70 -9.86
N ARG A 46 -4.91 53.02 -9.84
CA ARG A 46 -4.15 53.66 -8.75
C ARG A 46 -4.93 53.64 -7.44
N LEU A 47 -6.25 53.90 -7.49
CA LEU A 47 -7.13 53.76 -6.33
C LEU A 47 -7.16 52.33 -5.79
N LYS A 48 -7.24 51.32 -6.66
CA LYS A 48 -7.18 49.90 -6.30
C LYS A 48 -5.90 49.57 -5.53
N THR A 49 -4.77 50.09 -5.98
CA THR A 49 -3.47 49.89 -5.31
C THR A 49 -3.47 50.47 -3.90
N ILE A 50 -3.99 51.69 -3.72
CA ILE A 50 -4.14 52.34 -2.41
C ILE A 50 -5.04 51.53 -1.47
N LEU A 51 -6.15 50.98 -1.99
CA LEU A 51 -7.10 50.17 -1.21
C LEU A 51 -6.49 48.82 -0.79
N LEU A 52 -5.66 48.20 -1.64
CA LEU A 52 -4.95 46.97 -1.29
C LEU A 52 -3.94 47.18 -0.15
N ASP A 53 -3.26 48.34 -0.14
CA ASP A 53 -2.39 48.71 0.99
C ASP A 53 -3.20 48.91 2.28
N LEU A 54 -4.39 49.52 2.19
CA LEU A 54 -5.27 49.68 3.35
C LEU A 54 -5.78 48.34 3.89
N ARG A 55 -6.02 47.36 3.01
CA ARG A 55 -6.46 46.00 3.38
C ARG A 55 -5.42 45.23 4.19
N ARG A 56 -4.12 45.51 3.98
CA ARG A 56 -2.99 44.85 4.64
C ARG A 56 -2.75 45.33 6.09
N ARG A 57 -3.54 46.28 6.57
CA ARG A 57 -3.41 46.82 7.93
C ARG A 57 -3.86 45.80 8.98
N GLU A 58 -2.97 45.49 9.92
CA GLU A 58 -3.28 44.59 11.05
C GLU A 58 -4.05 45.30 12.18
N ALA A 59 -3.91 46.63 12.30
CA ALA A 59 -4.58 47.43 13.32
C ALA A 59 -6.03 47.80 12.94
N PRO A 60 -6.99 47.82 13.90
CA PRO A 60 -8.37 48.17 13.61
C PRO A 60 -8.49 49.62 13.11
N ALA A 61 -9.10 49.80 11.94
CA ALA A 61 -9.26 51.13 11.34
C ALA A 61 -10.12 52.06 12.21
N PRO A 62 -9.69 53.33 12.37
CA PRO A 62 -10.51 54.39 12.97
C PRO A 62 -11.87 54.51 12.27
N LEU A 63 -12.89 54.94 13.02
CA LEU A 63 -14.25 55.15 12.49
C LEU A 63 -14.27 56.13 11.30
N SER A 64 -13.37 57.11 11.28
CA SER A 64 -13.19 58.06 10.17
C SER A 64 -12.83 57.37 8.86
N VAL A 65 -11.94 56.38 8.89
CA VAL A 65 -11.51 55.62 7.70
C VAL A 65 -12.67 54.78 7.15
N ARG A 66 -13.45 54.15 8.04
CA ARG A 66 -14.63 53.36 7.62
C ARG A 66 -15.68 54.23 6.95
N LYS A 67 -16.00 55.39 7.53
CA LYS A 67 -16.92 56.36 6.93
C LYS A 67 -16.43 56.87 5.58
N ALA A 68 -15.12 57.12 5.42
CA ALA A 68 -14.55 57.54 4.15
C ALA A 68 -14.68 56.43 3.08
N LEU A 69 -14.47 55.16 3.45
CA LEU A 69 -14.69 54.01 2.57
C LEU A 69 -16.16 53.81 2.20
N ASP A 70 -17.08 53.97 3.15
CA ASP A 70 -18.52 53.92 2.88
C ASP A 70 -18.94 55.01 1.89
N SER A 71 -18.45 56.25 2.06
CA SER A 71 -18.69 57.35 1.11
C SER A 71 -18.12 57.08 -0.27
N LEU A 72 -16.88 56.56 -0.33
CA LEU A 72 -16.25 56.17 -1.59
C LEU A 72 -17.06 55.09 -2.32
N ASN A 73 -17.52 54.07 -1.58
CA ASN A 73 -18.32 52.99 -2.13
C ASN A 73 -19.68 53.49 -2.65
N ALA A 74 -20.33 54.38 -1.89
CA ALA A 74 -21.59 54.98 -2.29
C ALA A 74 -21.45 55.82 -3.57
N VAL A 75 -20.39 56.63 -3.69
CA VAL A 75 -20.12 57.44 -4.88
C VAL A 75 -19.81 56.56 -6.08
N LEU A 76 -19.04 55.49 -5.93
CA LEU A 76 -18.76 54.53 -7.02
C LEU A 76 -20.04 53.86 -7.52
N HIS A 77 -20.90 53.38 -6.61
CA HIS A 77 -22.19 52.80 -6.98
C HIS A 77 -23.14 53.81 -7.63
N GLN A 78 -23.23 55.03 -7.09
CA GLN A 78 -24.09 56.09 -7.63
C GLN A 78 -23.63 56.52 -9.02
N SER A 79 -22.32 56.73 -9.20
CA SER A 79 -21.71 57.08 -10.48
C SER A 79 -21.95 55.99 -11.52
N PHE A 80 -21.78 54.71 -11.14
CA PHE A 80 -22.06 53.57 -12.00
C PHE A 80 -23.54 53.46 -12.39
N ALA A 81 -24.45 53.65 -11.44
CA ALA A 81 -25.89 53.56 -11.69
C ALA A 81 -26.42 54.71 -12.57
N LEU A 82 -25.88 55.92 -12.41
CA LEU A 82 -26.23 57.08 -13.24
C LEU A 82 -25.77 56.90 -14.69
N VAL A 83 -24.54 56.40 -14.89
CA VAL A 83 -24.01 56.18 -16.23
C VAL A 83 -24.73 55.02 -16.94
N LYS A 84 -25.08 53.95 -16.23
CA LYS A 84 -25.84 52.79 -16.77
C LYS A 84 -27.27 53.13 -17.23
N LYS A 85 -27.86 54.23 -16.74
CA LYS A 85 -29.22 54.68 -17.09
C LYS A 85 -29.28 55.72 -18.22
N SER A 86 -28.15 56.26 -18.67
CA SER A 86 -28.12 57.35 -19.65
C SER A 86 -27.86 56.84 -21.08
N ALA A 87 -28.69 57.26 -22.04
CA ALA A 87 -28.64 56.83 -23.45
C ALA A 87 -28.27 57.98 -24.43
N ARG A 88 -27.48 58.98 -24.00
CA ARG A 88 -27.23 60.22 -24.79
C ARG A 88 -25.77 60.69 -24.74
N PRO A 89 -25.33 61.59 -25.65
CA PRO A 89 -23.91 61.87 -25.93
C PRO A 89 -23.12 62.64 -24.85
N SER A 90 -23.70 62.93 -23.67
CA SER A 90 -23.00 63.65 -22.59
C SER A 90 -22.45 62.74 -21.49
N ILE A 91 -22.19 61.47 -21.81
CA ILE A 91 -21.60 60.49 -20.88
C ILE A 91 -20.23 60.98 -20.38
N ILE A 92 -19.42 61.61 -21.24
CA ILE A 92 -18.05 62.03 -20.87
C ILE A 92 -18.06 63.10 -19.77
N GLY A 93 -18.95 64.11 -19.84
CA GLY A 93 -19.06 65.13 -18.79
C GLY A 93 -19.56 64.55 -17.45
N MET A 94 -20.43 63.55 -17.49
CA MET A 94 -20.86 62.83 -16.28
C MET A 94 -19.75 61.93 -15.71
N ILE A 95 -18.90 61.36 -16.57
CA ILE A 95 -17.70 60.62 -16.16
C ILE A 95 -16.69 61.56 -15.52
N GLU A 96 -16.46 62.75 -16.09
CA GLU A 96 -15.61 63.78 -15.47
C GLU A 96 -16.11 64.16 -14.08
N GLU A 97 -17.41 64.44 -13.93
CA GLU A 97 -18.02 64.76 -12.63
C GLU A 97 -17.88 63.60 -11.63
N SER A 98 -18.05 62.35 -12.10
CA SER A 98 -17.83 61.14 -11.29
C SER A 98 -16.37 60.99 -10.87
N VAL A 99 -15.41 61.30 -11.74
CA VAL A 99 -13.96 61.29 -11.43
C VAL A 99 -13.66 62.36 -10.38
N HIS A 100 -14.29 63.54 -10.46
CA HIS A 100 -14.13 64.58 -9.45
C HIS A 100 -14.72 64.15 -8.10
N ASP A 101 -15.89 63.51 -8.09
CA ASP A 101 -16.53 63.00 -6.87
C ASP A 101 -15.72 61.88 -6.19
N VAL A 102 -15.17 60.94 -6.97
CA VAL A 102 -14.24 59.93 -6.46
C VAL A 102 -12.97 60.62 -5.93
N GLY A 103 -12.45 61.62 -6.65
CA GLY A 103 -11.31 62.43 -6.20
C GLY A 103 -11.56 63.10 -4.84
N ARG A 104 -12.75 63.66 -4.60
CA ARG A 104 -13.15 64.20 -3.29
C ARG A 104 -13.13 63.13 -2.19
N CYS A 105 -13.62 61.93 -2.49
CA CYS A 105 -13.61 60.80 -1.55
C CYS A 105 -12.18 60.30 -1.24
N VAL A 106 -11.28 60.29 -2.23
CA VAL A 106 -9.85 60.01 -2.01
C VAL A 106 -9.23 61.06 -1.09
N GLY A 107 -9.59 62.33 -1.24
CA GLY A 107 -9.19 63.39 -0.30
C GLY A 107 -9.69 63.17 1.13
N LEU A 108 -10.94 62.72 1.29
CA LEU A 108 -11.49 62.35 2.61
C LEU A 108 -10.74 61.15 3.21
N LEU A 109 -10.41 60.15 2.39
CA LEU A 109 -9.65 58.98 2.84
C LEU A 109 -8.22 59.36 3.26
N LEU A 110 -7.56 60.27 2.52
CA LEU A 110 -6.26 60.83 2.85
C LEU A 110 -6.26 61.53 4.22
N LEU A 111 -7.29 62.32 4.51
CA LEU A 111 -7.45 63.00 5.80
C LEU A 111 -7.79 62.02 6.94
N ALA A 112 -8.63 61.02 6.65
CA ALA A 112 -9.06 60.04 7.64
C ALA A 112 -7.96 59.03 8.00
N TRP A 113 -7.07 58.70 7.07
CA TRP A 113 -5.99 57.73 7.24
C TRP A 113 -4.68 58.42 7.67
N SER A 114 -4.71 59.01 8.86
CA SER A 114 -3.62 59.84 9.41
C SER A 114 -2.29 59.09 9.63
N ASP A 115 -2.29 57.77 9.73
CA ASP A 115 -1.11 56.93 9.94
C ASP A 115 -0.67 56.14 8.68
N ALA A 116 -1.20 56.47 7.50
CA ALA A 116 -0.77 55.85 6.25
C ALA A 116 0.74 56.02 5.97
N PRO A 117 1.40 55.04 5.33
CA PRO A 117 2.79 55.17 4.88
C PRO A 117 2.99 56.43 4.05
N LEU A 118 4.18 57.05 4.18
CA LEU A 118 4.47 58.33 3.52
C LEU A 118 4.28 58.26 1.99
N GLU A 119 4.67 57.15 1.37
CA GLU A 119 4.48 56.95 -0.07
C GLU A 119 3.00 56.79 -0.45
N THR A 120 2.21 56.05 0.32
CA THR A 120 0.75 55.94 0.11
C THR A 120 0.04 57.29 0.29
N LYS A 121 0.49 58.14 1.22
CA LYS A 121 -0.03 59.52 1.38
C LYS A 121 0.30 60.42 0.20
N LYS A 122 1.53 60.35 -0.32
CA LYS A 122 1.94 61.09 -1.52
C LYS A 122 1.10 60.65 -2.71
N GLU A 123 0.90 59.35 -2.87
CA GLU A 123 0.10 58.78 -3.96
C GLU A 123 -1.37 59.17 -3.87
N MET A 124 -1.99 59.10 -2.68
CA MET A 124 -3.35 59.58 -2.46
C MET A 124 -3.51 61.08 -2.76
N ALA A 125 -2.54 61.91 -2.34
CA ALA A 125 -2.56 63.35 -2.59
C ALA A 125 -2.35 63.70 -4.07
N ALA A 126 -1.49 62.96 -4.78
CA ALA A 126 -1.29 63.09 -6.21
C ALA A 126 -2.55 62.68 -6.97
N LEU A 127 -3.09 61.49 -6.67
CA LEU A 127 -4.30 60.95 -7.28
C LEU A 127 -5.50 61.88 -7.08
N GLN A 128 -5.71 62.39 -5.86
CA GLN A 128 -6.74 63.39 -5.60
C GLN A 128 -6.56 64.61 -6.50
N ARG A 129 -5.37 65.20 -6.54
CA ARG A 129 -5.12 66.42 -7.32
C ARG A 129 -5.39 66.19 -8.81
N GLU A 130 -4.88 65.09 -9.35
CA GLU A 130 -5.05 64.74 -10.76
C GLU A 130 -6.52 64.48 -11.10
N MET A 131 -7.26 63.78 -10.25
CA MET A 131 -8.70 63.55 -10.43
C MET A 131 -9.49 64.86 -10.35
N MET A 132 -9.12 65.79 -9.46
CA MET A 132 -9.80 67.09 -9.32
C MET A 132 -9.49 68.07 -10.46
N THR A 133 -8.41 67.86 -11.21
CA THR A 133 -8.02 68.68 -12.38
C THR A 133 -8.23 67.95 -13.72
N ALA A 134 -8.83 66.76 -13.70
CA ALA A 134 -9.03 65.97 -14.90
C ALA A 134 -10.07 66.64 -15.81
N GLU A 135 -9.62 67.07 -17.00
CA GLU A 135 -10.46 67.43 -18.14
C GLU A 135 -10.33 66.31 -19.18
N LEU A 136 -11.35 65.44 -19.27
CA LEU A 136 -11.44 64.35 -20.25
C LEU A 136 -11.96 64.87 -21.61
N VAL A 137 -12.42 66.12 -21.70
CA VAL A 137 -12.80 66.83 -22.93
C VAL A 137 -11.86 68.01 -23.24
N PRO A 138 -11.11 68.02 -24.35
CA PRO A 138 -10.42 69.22 -24.80
C PRO A 138 -11.44 70.24 -25.37
N LYS A 139 -11.48 71.45 -24.80
CA LYS A 139 -12.36 72.60 -25.21
C LYS A 139 -12.22 73.08 -26.66
N LYS A 140 -11.49 72.36 -27.53
CA LYS A 140 -11.25 72.70 -28.95
C LYS A 140 -11.82 71.71 -29.97
N ARG A 141 -12.65 70.74 -29.58
CA ARG A 141 -13.20 69.73 -30.51
C ARG A 141 -14.73 69.52 -30.43
N ILE A 142 -15.48 70.55 -30.06
CA ILE A 142 -16.96 70.49 -30.12
C ILE A 142 -17.50 71.04 -31.46
N SER A 143 -16.70 71.78 -32.24
CA SER A 143 -17.11 72.29 -33.55
C SER A 143 -16.92 71.31 -34.72
N ASP A 144 -16.08 70.28 -34.56
CA ASP A 144 -15.61 69.47 -35.71
C ASP A 144 -16.18 68.03 -35.73
N LEU A 145 -16.89 67.60 -34.67
CA LEU A 145 -17.40 66.23 -34.53
C LEU A 145 -18.88 66.05 -34.88
N THR A 146 -19.61 67.10 -35.29
CA THR A 146 -20.99 66.97 -35.77
C THR A 146 -21.10 66.67 -37.26
N ALA A 147 -19.98 66.52 -37.99
CA ALA A 147 -20.03 66.43 -39.44
C ALA A 147 -19.79 65.05 -40.06
N ASN A 148 -19.10 64.07 -39.43
CA ASN A 148 -18.84 62.79 -40.10
C ASN A 148 -18.47 61.64 -39.14
N ALA A 149 -19.46 60.80 -38.78
CA ALA A 149 -19.30 59.36 -38.53
C ALA A 149 -20.68 58.74 -38.25
N ARG A 150 -21.40 58.36 -39.31
CA ARG A 150 -22.35 57.24 -39.21
C ARG A 150 -21.49 55.98 -39.17
N GLU A 151 -21.17 55.47 -37.99
CA GLU A 151 -20.73 54.06 -37.88
C GLU A 151 -21.93 53.21 -38.29
N ILE A 152 -21.76 52.49 -39.39
CA ILE A 152 -22.74 51.53 -39.91
C ILE A 152 -22.73 50.36 -38.92
N VAL A 153 -23.79 50.20 -38.12
CA VAL A 153 -24.02 48.96 -37.37
C VAL A 153 -24.23 47.86 -38.42
N PRO A 154 -23.38 46.81 -38.46
CA PRO A 154 -23.54 45.74 -39.43
C PRO A 154 -24.86 45.00 -39.19
N ASP A 155 -25.57 44.68 -40.26
CA ASP A 155 -26.84 43.94 -40.19
C ASP A 155 -26.58 42.51 -39.70
N VAL A 156 -27.37 42.02 -38.72
CA VAL A 156 -27.17 40.70 -38.11
C VAL A 156 -27.28 39.60 -39.17
N GLU A 157 -28.18 39.76 -40.13
CA GLU A 157 -28.39 38.79 -41.20
C GLU A 157 -27.21 38.75 -42.18
N GLU A 158 -26.59 39.90 -42.48
CA GLU A 158 -25.36 39.98 -43.27
C GLU A 158 -24.21 39.25 -42.57
N VAL A 159 -23.99 39.51 -41.28
CA VAL A 159 -22.95 38.84 -40.48
C VAL A 159 -23.19 37.33 -40.39
N VAL A 160 -24.44 36.89 -40.21
CA VAL A 160 -24.81 35.46 -40.23
C VAL A 160 -24.50 34.81 -41.57
N THR A 161 -24.74 35.48 -42.70
CA THR A 161 -24.34 34.95 -44.02
C THR A 161 -22.82 34.85 -44.18
N MET A 162 -22.06 35.77 -43.59
CA MET A 162 -20.60 35.71 -43.55
C MET A 162 -20.10 34.55 -42.67
N VAL A 163 -20.72 34.27 -41.53
CA VAL A 163 -20.42 33.08 -40.71
C VAL A 163 -20.71 31.79 -41.47
N LYS A 164 -21.75 31.76 -42.30
CA LYS A 164 -22.07 30.59 -43.15
C LYS A 164 -21.06 30.38 -44.28
N LYS A 165 -20.52 31.45 -44.88
CA LYS A 165 -19.49 31.38 -45.95
C LYS A 165 -18.11 31.14 -45.34
N SER A 166 -17.27 30.27 -45.91
CA SER A 166 -16.06 29.77 -45.22
C SER A 166 -14.86 30.72 -45.25
N GLU A 167 -14.79 31.63 -46.21
CA GLU A 167 -13.55 32.31 -46.60
C GLU A 167 -13.06 33.39 -45.60
N GLN A 168 -13.90 33.87 -44.68
CA GLN A 168 -13.56 34.92 -43.71
C GLN A 168 -14.19 34.72 -42.32
N LEU A 169 -14.26 33.46 -41.83
CA LEU A 169 -14.90 33.14 -40.55
C LEU A 169 -14.38 34.00 -39.38
N GLY A 170 -13.07 34.27 -39.31
CA GLY A 170 -12.48 35.09 -38.26
C GLY A 170 -12.98 36.54 -38.23
N ALA A 171 -13.17 37.18 -39.39
CA ALA A 171 -13.69 38.54 -39.45
C ALA A 171 -15.18 38.58 -39.06
N ALA A 172 -15.96 37.63 -39.58
CA ALA A 172 -17.39 37.50 -39.25
C ALA A 172 -17.64 37.29 -37.74
N LEU A 173 -16.81 36.47 -37.08
CA LEU A 173 -16.89 36.28 -35.64
C LEU A 173 -16.57 37.58 -34.86
N SER A 174 -15.71 38.46 -35.39
CA SER A 174 -15.35 39.72 -34.70
C SER A 174 -16.51 40.70 -34.72
N GLU A 175 -17.18 40.82 -35.86
CA GLU A 175 -18.38 41.64 -35.98
C GLU A 175 -19.51 41.09 -35.11
N LEU A 176 -19.68 39.76 -35.10
CA LEU A 176 -20.68 39.12 -34.25
C LEU A 176 -20.39 39.32 -32.75
N GLU A 177 -19.13 39.30 -32.33
CA GLU A 177 -18.74 39.60 -30.94
C GLU A 177 -19.11 41.02 -30.52
N VAL A 178 -19.00 42.00 -31.43
CA VAL A 178 -19.44 43.38 -31.20
C VAL A 178 -20.96 43.42 -31.06
N LEU A 179 -21.70 42.83 -32.00
CA LEU A 179 -23.17 42.79 -31.97
C LEU A 179 -23.73 42.13 -30.71
N VAL A 180 -23.15 40.99 -30.30
CA VAL A 180 -23.57 40.28 -29.08
C VAL A 180 -23.18 41.07 -27.82
N ARG A 181 -21.99 41.69 -27.77
CA ARG A 181 -21.56 42.52 -26.64
C ARG A 181 -22.46 43.72 -26.43
N ASP A 182 -22.85 44.37 -27.52
CA ASP A 182 -23.63 45.60 -27.49
C ASP A 182 -25.14 45.31 -27.41
N ARG A 183 -25.53 44.04 -27.26
CA ARG A 183 -26.92 43.53 -27.16
C ARG A 183 -27.79 43.93 -28.36
N LEU A 184 -27.19 43.96 -29.54
CA LEU A 184 -27.83 44.30 -30.80
C LEU A 184 -28.41 43.08 -31.54
N VAL A 185 -28.20 41.87 -31.02
CA VAL A 185 -28.82 40.64 -31.52
C VAL A 185 -30.20 40.49 -30.87
N GLY A 186 -31.25 40.60 -31.69
CA GLY A 186 -32.63 40.46 -31.25
C GLY A 186 -33.00 39.05 -30.80
N GLU A 187 -34.24 38.92 -30.33
CA GLU A 187 -34.78 37.63 -29.88
C GLU A 187 -34.90 36.61 -31.01
N GLU A 188 -35.34 37.06 -32.20
CA GLU A 188 -35.49 36.24 -33.40
C GLU A 188 -34.12 35.95 -34.05
N ASP A 189 -33.20 36.92 -34.00
CA ASP A 189 -31.85 36.79 -34.56
C ASP A 189 -30.96 35.85 -33.75
N SER A 190 -31.21 35.70 -32.45
CA SER A 190 -30.42 34.82 -31.58
C SER A 190 -30.47 33.36 -32.07
N GLU A 191 -31.61 32.90 -32.56
CA GLU A 191 -31.77 31.53 -33.06
C GLU A 191 -30.96 31.31 -34.35
N THR A 192 -31.06 32.23 -35.32
CA THR A 192 -30.33 32.14 -36.59
C THR A 192 -28.82 32.23 -36.39
N VAL A 193 -28.36 33.09 -35.47
CA VAL A 193 -26.96 33.20 -35.07
C VAL A 193 -26.47 31.90 -34.43
N ILE A 194 -27.18 31.35 -33.45
CA ILE A 194 -26.78 30.09 -32.78
C ILE A 194 -26.69 28.95 -33.79
N HIS A 195 -27.66 28.81 -34.70
CA HIS A 195 -27.60 27.78 -35.74
C HIS A 195 -26.40 27.95 -36.67
N ALA A 196 -26.07 29.18 -37.07
CA ALA A 196 -24.88 29.43 -37.89
C ALA A 196 -23.58 29.06 -37.16
N LEU A 197 -23.47 29.40 -35.87
CA LEU A 197 -22.32 29.05 -35.04
C LEU A 197 -22.19 27.55 -34.81
N VAL A 198 -23.29 26.86 -34.49
CA VAL A 198 -23.37 25.40 -34.30
C VAL A 198 -22.83 24.67 -35.54
N ASN A 199 -23.29 25.06 -36.74
CA ASN A 199 -22.88 24.45 -38.00
C ASN A 199 -21.38 24.63 -38.31
N ARG A 200 -20.74 25.67 -37.76
CA ARG A 200 -19.31 25.94 -37.98
C ARG A 200 -18.42 25.42 -36.86
N PHE A 201 -18.95 25.18 -35.68
CA PHE A 201 -18.17 24.86 -34.49
C PHE A 201 -17.28 23.61 -34.66
N GLY A 202 -17.84 22.51 -35.18
CA GLY A 202 -17.11 21.25 -35.35
C GLY A 202 -15.95 21.33 -36.35
N SER A 203 -16.04 22.19 -37.37
CA SER A 203 -15.04 22.34 -38.44
C SER A 203 -14.10 23.53 -38.23
N ALA A 204 -14.33 24.37 -37.21
CA ALA A 204 -13.53 25.57 -36.97
C ALA A 204 -12.11 25.24 -36.47
N GLU A 205 -11.13 26.01 -36.96
CA GLU A 205 -9.77 26.02 -36.41
C GLU A 205 -9.75 26.52 -34.96
N ASN A 206 -8.67 26.24 -34.22
CA ASN A 206 -8.56 26.48 -32.78
C ASN A 206 -8.98 27.92 -32.38
N VAL A 207 -8.40 28.96 -33.02
CA VAL A 207 -8.71 30.37 -32.70
C VAL A 207 -10.19 30.70 -32.96
N CYS A 208 -10.75 30.28 -34.09
CA CYS A 208 -12.16 30.54 -34.40
C CYS A 208 -13.08 29.78 -33.44
N ARG A 209 -12.70 28.57 -33.03
CA ARG A 209 -13.46 27.74 -32.13
C ARG A 209 -13.52 28.30 -30.71
N LEU A 210 -12.40 28.74 -30.16
CA LEU A 210 -12.37 29.47 -28.88
C LEU A 210 -13.34 30.64 -28.89
N ARG A 211 -13.32 31.44 -29.97
CA ARG A 211 -14.21 32.58 -30.14
C ARG A 211 -15.68 32.19 -30.25
N ILE A 212 -15.98 31.09 -30.95
CA ILE A 212 -17.33 30.50 -31.00
C ILE A 212 -17.79 30.08 -29.59
N ILE A 213 -16.93 29.48 -28.76
CA ILE A 213 -17.27 29.10 -27.37
C ILE A 213 -17.59 30.35 -26.52
N VAL A 214 -16.78 31.41 -26.64
CA VAL A 214 -17.02 32.69 -25.96
C VAL A 214 -18.36 33.30 -26.39
N LEU A 215 -18.68 33.28 -27.69
CA LEU A 215 -19.96 33.73 -28.22
C LEU A 215 -21.12 32.88 -27.71
N PHE A 216 -20.99 31.56 -27.68
CA PHE A 216 -22.00 30.68 -27.08
C PHE A 216 -22.24 31.02 -25.62
N ARG A 217 -21.20 31.31 -24.84
CA ARG A 217 -21.35 31.67 -23.43
C ARG A 217 -22.15 32.97 -23.27
N ARG A 218 -21.80 34.01 -24.05
CA ARG A 218 -22.54 35.28 -24.04
C ARG A 218 -23.99 35.12 -24.49
N LEU A 219 -24.24 34.34 -25.54
CA LEU A 219 -25.59 34.07 -26.03
C LEU A 219 -26.42 33.25 -25.02
N ALA A 220 -25.78 32.31 -24.30
CA ALA A 220 -26.39 31.55 -23.22
C ALA A 220 -26.74 32.41 -21.99
N GLU A 221 -25.98 33.47 -21.72
CA GLU A 221 -26.28 34.43 -20.64
C GLU A 221 -27.51 35.29 -20.93
N LEU A 222 -27.86 35.51 -22.21
CA LEU A 222 -29.00 36.35 -22.59
C LEU A 222 -30.33 35.70 -22.21
N ARG A 223 -30.50 34.40 -22.49
CA ARG A 223 -31.77 33.67 -22.34
C ARG A 223 -31.58 32.17 -22.14
N ASP A 224 -32.51 31.52 -21.45
CA ASP A 224 -32.48 30.07 -21.25
C ASP A 224 -32.85 29.29 -22.53
N GLU A 225 -33.68 29.85 -23.41
CA GLU A 225 -34.01 29.24 -24.71
C GLU A 225 -32.75 29.07 -25.59
N ASN A 226 -31.85 30.06 -25.54
CA ASN A 226 -30.57 30.01 -26.25
C ASN A 226 -29.72 28.83 -25.74
N LYS A 227 -29.78 28.50 -24.45
CA LYS A 227 -29.04 27.35 -23.88
C LYS A 227 -29.51 26.04 -24.50
N GLU A 228 -30.81 25.85 -24.70
CA GLU A 228 -31.34 24.62 -25.32
C GLU A 228 -30.93 24.50 -26.80
N LEU A 229 -30.89 25.61 -27.54
CA LEU A 229 -30.40 25.64 -28.94
C LEU A 229 -28.91 25.28 -29.04
N ILE A 230 -28.09 25.82 -28.14
CA ILE A 230 -26.66 25.51 -28.04
C ILE A 230 -26.44 24.05 -27.60
N ALA A 231 -27.27 23.56 -26.68
CA ALA A 231 -27.15 22.22 -26.09
C ALA A 231 -27.71 21.08 -26.95
N ASN A 232 -27.49 21.15 -28.27
CA ASN A 232 -27.72 20.02 -29.16
C ASN A 232 -26.60 18.95 -28.99
N PRO A 233 -26.86 17.67 -29.29
CA PRO A 233 -25.93 16.58 -28.98
C PRO A 233 -24.54 16.72 -29.64
N GLU A 234 -24.49 17.18 -30.89
CA GLU A 234 -23.24 17.37 -31.63
C GLU A 234 -22.39 18.49 -31.03
N THR A 235 -23.03 19.62 -30.70
CA THR A 235 -22.35 20.76 -30.08
C THR A 235 -21.83 20.40 -28.70
N LEU A 236 -22.63 19.73 -27.86
CA LEU A 236 -22.17 19.27 -26.54
C LEU A 236 -20.98 18.32 -26.65
N SER A 237 -20.98 17.40 -27.62
CA SER A 237 -19.85 16.50 -27.89
C SER A 237 -18.59 17.29 -28.28
N ASN A 238 -18.73 18.26 -29.19
CA ASN A 238 -17.63 19.11 -29.63
C ASN A 238 -17.09 20.01 -28.49
N VAL A 239 -17.96 20.53 -27.62
CA VAL A 239 -17.55 21.33 -26.44
C VAL A 239 -16.82 20.43 -25.44
N VAL A 240 -17.29 19.19 -25.23
CA VAL A 240 -16.59 18.22 -24.38
C VAL A 240 -15.21 17.90 -24.96
N ASN A 241 -15.08 17.69 -26.27
CA ASN A 241 -13.77 17.51 -26.93
C ASN A 241 -12.85 18.74 -26.80
N SER A 242 -13.41 19.92 -26.54
CA SER A 242 -12.66 21.16 -26.32
C SER A 242 -12.04 21.22 -24.91
N LEU A 243 -12.51 20.39 -23.97
CA LEU A 243 -11.98 20.31 -22.60
C LEU A 243 -10.55 19.76 -22.52
N SER A 244 -10.06 19.02 -23.51
CA SER A 244 -8.70 18.45 -23.54
C SER A 244 -7.73 19.22 -24.44
N ARG A 245 -8.13 20.40 -24.91
CA ARG A 245 -7.32 21.23 -25.81
C ARG A 245 -6.47 22.22 -25.00
N ASP A 246 -6.12 23.34 -25.60
CA ASP A 246 -5.32 24.36 -24.92
C ASP A 246 -6.04 24.93 -23.69
N VAL A 247 -5.26 25.63 -22.86
CA VAL A 247 -5.71 26.12 -21.55
C VAL A 247 -6.86 27.11 -21.69
N ASP A 248 -6.82 27.98 -22.70
CA ASP A 248 -7.86 28.99 -22.91
C ASP A 248 -9.14 28.35 -23.44
N GLU A 249 -9.04 27.45 -24.42
CA GLU A 249 -10.19 26.71 -24.96
C GLU A 249 -10.85 25.83 -23.89
N SER A 250 -10.07 25.08 -23.11
CA SER A 250 -10.60 24.21 -22.04
C SER A 250 -11.28 25.00 -20.92
N LYS A 251 -10.72 26.16 -20.54
CA LYS A 251 -11.30 27.07 -19.53
C LYS A 251 -12.64 27.65 -19.99
N GLU A 252 -12.72 28.11 -21.23
CA GLU A 252 -13.95 28.66 -21.80
C GLU A 252 -14.99 27.55 -22.02
N ALA A 253 -14.57 26.37 -22.46
CA ALA A 253 -15.43 25.20 -22.66
C ALA A 253 -16.08 24.74 -21.34
N VAL A 254 -15.30 24.61 -20.26
CA VAL A 254 -15.85 24.20 -18.95
C VAL A 254 -16.77 25.27 -18.37
N ALA A 255 -16.48 26.55 -18.59
CA ALA A 255 -17.36 27.65 -18.19
C ALA A 255 -18.70 27.59 -18.95
N LEU A 256 -18.67 27.40 -20.27
CA LEU A 256 -19.88 27.24 -21.08
C LEU A 256 -20.71 26.04 -20.60
N LEU A 257 -20.10 24.88 -20.39
CA LEU A 257 -20.82 23.70 -19.89
C LEU A 257 -21.43 23.93 -18.50
N LEU A 258 -20.76 24.68 -17.63
CA LEU A 258 -21.28 25.06 -16.32
C LEU A 258 -22.52 25.96 -16.45
N ASP A 259 -22.48 26.95 -17.34
CA ASP A 259 -23.62 27.86 -17.57
C ASP A 259 -24.83 27.13 -18.16
N LEU A 260 -24.57 26.22 -19.11
CA LEU A 260 -25.57 25.34 -19.70
C LEU A 260 -26.17 24.37 -18.66
N ALA A 261 -25.36 23.88 -17.72
CA ALA A 261 -25.81 22.96 -16.67
C ALA A 261 -26.76 23.60 -15.64
N ASN A 262 -26.97 24.93 -15.68
CA ASN A 262 -28.01 25.58 -14.87
C ASN A 262 -29.42 25.08 -15.25
N VAL A 263 -29.63 24.69 -16.51
CA VAL A 263 -30.89 24.08 -16.97
C VAL A 263 -30.85 22.58 -16.74
N LEU A 264 -31.82 22.03 -15.99
CA LEU A 264 -31.83 20.63 -15.57
C LEU A 264 -31.80 19.63 -16.73
N LYS A 265 -32.57 19.89 -17.80
CA LYS A 265 -32.60 19.03 -18.99
C LYS A 265 -31.24 18.97 -19.68
N ILE A 266 -30.58 20.11 -19.83
CA ILE A 266 -29.26 20.22 -20.44
C ILE A 266 -28.20 19.56 -19.55
N ARG A 267 -28.25 19.77 -18.23
CA ARG A 267 -27.37 19.09 -17.27
C ARG A 267 -27.40 17.56 -17.42
N GLN A 268 -28.59 16.98 -17.61
CA GLN A 268 -28.74 15.56 -17.86
C GLN A 268 -28.11 15.12 -19.19
N LYS A 269 -28.23 15.94 -20.24
CA LYS A 269 -27.56 15.70 -21.53
C LYS A 269 -26.04 15.74 -21.37
N ILE A 270 -25.49 16.76 -20.70
CA ILE A 270 -24.04 16.93 -20.46
C ILE A 270 -23.44 15.70 -19.76
N GLY A 271 -24.09 15.20 -18.70
CA GLY A 271 -23.61 14.02 -17.97
C GLY A 271 -23.61 12.72 -18.80
N ARG A 272 -24.38 12.67 -19.89
CA ARG A 272 -24.44 11.51 -20.81
C ARG A 272 -23.44 11.60 -21.96
N VAL A 273 -22.77 12.74 -22.14
CA VAL A 273 -21.76 12.88 -23.19
C VAL A 273 -20.55 12.03 -22.84
N GLN A 274 -20.16 11.14 -23.76
CA GLN A 274 -19.03 10.23 -23.57
C GLN A 274 -17.74 11.02 -23.28
N GLY A 275 -16.98 10.58 -22.27
CA GLY A 275 -15.72 11.22 -21.88
C GLY A 275 -15.86 12.50 -21.05
N CYS A 276 -17.04 13.11 -20.98
CA CYS A 276 -17.28 14.38 -20.26
C CYS A 276 -16.80 14.32 -18.81
N ILE A 277 -17.26 13.33 -18.03
CA ILE A 277 -16.89 13.20 -16.62
C ILE A 277 -15.39 12.98 -16.45
N THR A 278 -14.78 12.12 -17.27
CA THR A 278 -13.33 11.86 -17.23
C THR A 278 -12.53 13.12 -17.51
N MET A 279 -12.92 13.90 -18.53
CA MET A 279 -12.25 15.15 -18.89
C MET A 279 -12.40 16.22 -17.80
N LEU A 280 -13.57 16.31 -17.17
CA LEU A 280 -13.79 17.22 -16.04
C LEU A 280 -12.92 16.83 -14.84
N ILE A 281 -12.72 15.54 -14.57
CA ILE A 281 -11.82 15.08 -13.51
C ILE A 281 -10.35 15.39 -13.86
N THR A 282 -9.96 15.27 -15.14
CA THR A 282 -8.61 15.69 -15.55
C THR A 282 -8.39 17.19 -15.38
N LEU A 283 -9.39 18.02 -15.69
CA LEU A 283 -9.33 19.47 -15.48
C LEU A 283 -9.34 19.85 -14.00
N LEU A 284 -10.11 19.13 -13.17
CA LEU A 284 -10.13 19.31 -11.72
C LEU A 284 -8.73 19.14 -11.12
N ASN A 285 -7.98 18.16 -11.59
CA ASN A 285 -6.60 17.88 -11.18
C ASN A 285 -5.54 18.67 -11.98
N GLY A 286 -5.97 19.56 -12.87
CA GLY A 286 -5.10 20.37 -13.73
C GLY A 286 -4.46 21.56 -13.02
N ALA A 287 -3.53 22.23 -13.71
CA ALA A 287 -2.79 23.36 -13.16
C ALA A 287 -3.55 24.70 -13.22
N ASP A 288 -4.52 24.87 -14.12
CA ASP A 288 -5.27 26.12 -14.25
C ASP A 288 -6.34 26.24 -13.13
N PRO A 289 -6.23 27.24 -12.23
CA PRO A 289 -7.15 27.36 -11.11
C PRO A 289 -8.60 27.63 -11.53
N SER A 290 -8.81 28.36 -12.63
CA SER A 290 -10.15 28.73 -13.09
C SER A 290 -10.90 27.52 -13.67
N ALA A 291 -10.22 26.76 -14.53
CA ALA A 291 -10.76 25.54 -15.12
C ALA A 291 -11.00 24.48 -14.06
N SER A 292 -10.06 24.29 -13.12
CA SER A 292 -10.21 23.35 -12.00
C SER A 292 -11.42 23.70 -11.12
N HIS A 293 -11.59 24.98 -10.76
CA HIS A 293 -12.74 25.44 -9.98
C HIS A 293 -14.08 25.23 -10.70
N ASN A 294 -14.15 25.60 -11.98
CA ASN A 294 -15.36 25.42 -12.79
C ASN A 294 -15.67 23.93 -13.01
N ALA A 295 -14.66 23.10 -13.23
CA ALA A 295 -14.82 21.65 -13.33
C ALA A 295 -15.37 21.06 -12.02
N GLY A 296 -14.86 21.49 -10.87
CA GLY A 296 -15.38 21.10 -9.55
C GLY A 296 -16.85 21.47 -9.36
N LYS A 297 -17.24 22.70 -9.72
CA LYS A 297 -18.65 23.14 -9.68
C LYS A 297 -19.54 22.33 -10.62
N LEU A 298 -19.07 22.05 -11.84
CA LEU A 298 -19.83 21.30 -12.82
C LEU A 298 -19.99 19.84 -12.38
N LEU A 299 -18.93 19.18 -11.89
CA LEU A 299 -19.00 17.83 -11.32
C LEU A 299 -19.98 17.79 -10.12
N ALA A 300 -19.95 18.80 -9.25
CA ALA A 300 -20.91 18.92 -8.16
C ALA A 300 -22.36 19.05 -8.66
N ALA A 301 -22.62 19.85 -9.69
CA ALA A 301 -23.94 19.96 -10.30
C ALA A 301 -24.40 18.63 -10.94
N LEU A 302 -23.50 17.96 -11.67
CA LEU A 302 -23.74 16.67 -12.33
C LEU A 302 -23.98 15.53 -11.33
N SER A 303 -23.44 15.63 -10.12
CA SER A 303 -23.62 14.64 -9.04
C SER A 303 -25.06 14.51 -8.54
N GLY A 304 -25.96 15.42 -8.92
CA GLY A 304 -27.39 15.26 -8.65
C GLY A 304 -28.03 14.02 -9.31
N ASN A 305 -27.33 13.39 -10.26
CA ASN A 305 -27.72 12.11 -10.86
C ASN A 305 -26.81 10.98 -10.36
N THR A 306 -27.40 9.93 -9.81
CA THR A 306 -26.67 8.76 -9.28
C THR A 306 -25.84 8.05 -10.35
N GLN A 307 -26.28 8.00 -11.61
CA GLN A 307 -25.50 7.40 -12.69
C GLN A 307 -24.19 8.17 -12.93
N ASN A 308 -24.23 9.51 -12.81
CA ASN A 308 -23.03 10.32 -12.94
C ASN A 308 -22.09 10.11 -11.75
N ILE A 309 -22.62 9.91 -10.54
CA ILE A 309 -21.81 9.55 -9.38
C ILE A 309 -21.05 8.24 -9.64
N LEU A 310 -21.71 7.24 -10.22
CA LEU A 310 -21.07 5.96 -10.56
C LEU A 310 -19.92 6.18 -11.57
N LEU A 311 -20.16 6.89 -12.66
CA LEU A 311 -19.12 7.23 -13.65
C LEU A 311 -17.96 8.04 -13.03
N MET A 312 -18.26 8.98 -12.12
CA MET A 312 -17.24 9.74 -11.39
C MET A 312 -16.35 8.82 -10.55
N SER A 313 -16.95 7.86 -9.84
CA SER A 313 -16.22 6.90 -9.01
C SER A 313 -15.40 5.89 -9.82
N GLU A 314 -15.87 5.46 -10.99
CA GLU A 314 -15.08 4.66 -11.94
C GLU A 314 -13.82 5.41 -12.41
N ALA A 315 -13.93 6.74 -12.53
CA ALA A 315 -12.81 7.62 -12.83
C ALA A 315 -11.98 8.05 -11.58
N GLY A 316 -12.20 7.44 -10.42
CA GLY A 316 -11.44 7.68 -9.20
C GLY A 316 -11.85 8.91 -8.38
N TYR A 317 -12.94 9.59 -8.74
CA TYR A 317 -13.48 10.73 -8.00
C TYR A 317 -14.59 10.30 -7.04
N PHE A 318 -14.23 10.06 -5.77
CA PHE A 318 -15.12 9.41 -4.79
C PHE A 318 -15.93 10.36 -3.91
N ILE A 319 -15.60 11.66 -3.87
CA ILE A 319 -16.27 12.63 -2.98
C ILE A 319 -17.81 12.57 -3.09
N PRO A 320 -18.41 12.56 -4.31
CA PRO A 320 -19.87 12.49 -4.43
C PRO A 320 -20.45 11.14 -3.98
N LEU A 321 -19.71 10.05 -4.20
CA LEU A 321 -20.11 8.71 -3.76
C LEU A 321 -20.15 8.64 -2.23
N VAL A 322 -19.11 9.15 -1.56
CA VAL A 322 -19.05 9.17 -0.09
C VAL A 322 -20.11 10.09 0.50
N HIS A 323 -20.35 11.25 -0.10
CA HIS A 323 -21.45 12.12 0.27
C HIS A 323 -22.81 11.40 0.16
N CYS A 324 -23.00 10.64 -0.91
CA CYS A 324 -24.22 9.84 -1.13
C CYS A 324 -24.36 8.71 -0.09
N LEU A 325 -23.26 8.07 0.35
CA LEU A 325 -23.26 7.11 1.47
C LEU A 325 -23.65 7.75 2.81
N LYS A 326 -23.29 9.02 3.03
CA LYS A 326 -23.61 9.77 4.25
C LYS A 326 -25.07 10.23 4.27
N GLU A 327 -25.48 10.98 3.25
CA GLU A 327 -26.72 11.78 3.24
C GLU A 327 -27.78 11.28 2.24
N GLY A 328 -27.46 10.30 1.40
CA GLY A 328 -28.39 9.76 0.41
C GLY A 328 -29.58 8.99 1.01
N SER A 329 -30.59 8.75 0.17
CA SER A 329 -31.70 7.84 0.48
C SER A 329 -31.20 6.42 0.74
N ASP A 330 -31.99 5.58 1.42
CA ASP A 330 -31.62 4.18 1.67
C ASP A 330 -31.28 3.43 0.38
N MET A 331 -32.06 3.65 -0.69
CA MET A 331 -31.81 3.06 -2.00
C MET A 331 -30.49 3.56 -2.61
N ASN A 332 -30.21 4.87 -2.52
CA ASN A 332 -28.96 5.42 -3.04
C ASN A 332 -27.75 4.90 -2.26
N LYS A 333 -27.85 4.77 -0.93
CA LYS A 333 -26.80 4.17 -0.10
C LYS A 333 -26.51 2.73 -0.49
N VAL A 334 -27.55 1.92 -0.69
CA VAL A 334 -27.43 0.54 -1.20
C VAL A 334 -26.76 0.52 -2.58
N LEU A 335 -27.16 1.41 -3.49
CA LEU A 335 -26.57 1.53 -4.82
C LEU A 335 -25.07 1.86 -4.75
N MET A 336 -24.67 2.84 -3.93
CA MET A 336 -23.27 3.24 -3.78
C MET A 336 -22.42 2.13 -3.15
N ALA A 337 -22.93 1.47 -2.10
CA ALA A 337 -22.23 0.34 -1.48
C ALA A 337 -22.09 -0.83 -2.48
N THR A 338 -23.14 -1.11 -3.25
CA THR A 338 -23.10 -2.14 -4.30
C THR A 338 -22.06 -1.78 -5.37
N ALA A 339 -21.95 -0.51 -5.75
CA ALA A 339 -20.93 -0.04 -6.68
C ALA A 339 -19.51 -0.27 -6.14
N ILE A 340 -19.21 0.13 -4.89
CA ILE A 340 -17.92 -0.17 -4.23
C ILE A 340 -17.63 -1.68 -4.23
N SER A 341 -18.63 -2.51 -3.97
CA SER A 341 -18.45 -3.97 -3.90
C SER A 341 -18.07 -4.62 -5.23
N ARG A 342 -18.45 -4.00 -6.36
CA ARG A 342 -18.23 -4.51 -7.72
C ARG A 342 -17.05 -3.84 -8.43
N MET A 343 -16.57 -2.72 -7.90
CA MET A 343 -15.51 -1.94 -8.52
C MET A 343 -14.15 -2.65 -8.38
N GLU A 344 -13.38 -2.64 -9.47
CA GLU A 344 -11.98 -3.02 -9.46
C GLU A 344 -11.16 -1.90 -8.84
N LEU A 345 -10.98 -1.97 -7.52
CA LEU A 345 -10.25 -0.96 -6.77
C LEU A 345 -8.75 -1.22 -6.82
N THR A 346 -7.99 -0.25 -7.34
CA THR A 346 -6.55 -0.19 -7.10
C THR A 346 -6.27 0.11 -5.62
N GLU A 347 -5.06 -0.17 -5.14
CA GLU A 347 -4.67 0.18 -3.76
C GLU A 347 -4.86 1.67 -3.48
N GLN A 348 -4.54 2.54 -4.45
CA GLN A 348 -4.73 3.99 -4.34
C GLN A 348 -6.21 4.36 -4.22
N MET A 349 -7.09 3.80 -5.06
CA MET A 349 -8.54 4.05 -4.98
C MET A 349 -9.12 3.59 -3.65
N SER A 350 -8.73 2.39 -3.19
CA SER A 350 -9.14 1.83 -1.91
C SER A 350 -8.67 2.70 -0.74
N ALA A 351 -7.43 3.23 -0.80
CA ALA A 351 -6.89 4.14 0.20
C ALA A 351 -7.65 5.48 0.22
N THR A 352 -7.98 6.05 -0.93
CA THR A 352 -8.75 7.30 -1.04
C THR A 352 -10.15 7.12 -0.45
N LEU A 353 -10.89 6.08 -0.85
CA LEU A 353 -12.19 5.75 -0.27
C LEU A 353 -12.13 5.62 1.25
N GLY A 354 -11.08 4.97 1.78
CA GLY A 354 -10.87 4.82 3.22
C GLY A 354 -10.58 6.14 3.93
N LYS A 355 -9.78 7.03 3.32
CA LYS A 355 -9.45 8.36 3.85
C LYS A 355 -10.64 9.32 3.83
N ASP A 356 -11.46 9.26 2.79
CA ASP A 356 -12.64 10.12 2.60
C ASP A 356 -13.79 9.75 3.55
N GLY A 357 -13.68 8.66 4.31
CA GLY A 357 -14.64 8.29 5.36
C GLY A 357 -15.69 7.26 4.95
N SER A 358 -15.59 6.64 3.76
CA SER A 358 -16.55 5.63 3.29
C SER A 358 -16.75 4.47 4.29
N ILE A 359 -15.66 4.04 4.95
CA ILE A 359 -15.65 2.92 5.89
C ILE A 359 -16.59 3.18 7.08
N GLU A 360 -16.62 4.40 7.63
CA GLU A 360 -17.48 4.74 8.75
C GLU A 360 -18.97 4.56 8.39
N TYR A 361 -19.36 5.06 7.22
CA TYR A 361 -20.73 4.94 6.73
C TYR A 361 -21.10 3.50 6.40
N LEU A 362 -20.19 2.72 5.82
CA LEU A 362 -20.41 1.31 5.54
C LEU A 362 -20.56 0.48 6.84
N VAL A 363 -19.77 0.75 7.89
CA VAL A 363 -19.93 0.09 9.20
C VAL A 363 -21.28 0.44 9.83
N LYS A 364 -21.73 1.69 9.70
CA LYS A 364 -23.07 2.11 10.16
C LYS A 364 -24.18 1.41 9.37
N MET A 365 -24.05 1.32 8.04
CA MET A 365 -24.99 0.59 7.18
C MET A 365 -25.03 -0.90 7.50
N PHE A 366 -23.89 -1.51 7.81
CA PHE A 366 -23.81 -2.91 8.23
C PHE A 366 -24.59 -3.19 9.52
N SER A 367 -24.72 -2.19 10.40
CA SER A 367 -25.52 -2.27 11.61
C SER A 367 -27.04 -2.09 11.38
N SER A 368 -27.48 -1.93 10.13
CA SER A 368 -28.90 -1.80 9.78
C SER A 368 -29.68 -3.09 10.01
N VAL A 369 -30.98 -2.94 10.30
CA VAL A 369 -31.95 -4.05 10.36
C VAL A 369 -32.30 -4.57 8.96
N LYS A 370 -32.19 -3.73 7.93
CA LYS A 370 -32.53 -4.08 6.55
C LYS A 370 -31.46 -4.99 5.94
N MET A 371 -31.88 -6.18 5.51
CA MET A 371 -30.97 -7.20 4.98
C MET A 371 -30.22 -6.78 3.72
N GLU A 372 -30.90 -6.10 2.78
CA GLU A 372 -30.29 -5.59 1.55
C GLU A 372 -29.18 -4.58 1.86
N THR A 373 -29.45 -3.62 2.75
CA THR A 373 -28.46 -2.63 3.22
C THR A 373 -27.27 -3.30 3.89
N LYS A 374 -27.53 -4.30 4.75
CA LYS A 374 -26.48 -5.06 5.44
C LYS A 374 -25.59 -5.82 4.46
N LEU A 375 -26.18 -6.53 3.49
CA LEU A 375 -25.45 -7.29 2.47
C LEU A 375 -24.60 -6.39 1.57
N ALA A 376 -25.18 -5.29 1.07
CA ALA A 376 -24.47 -4.34 0.22
C ALA A 376 -23.27 -3.71 0.96
N ALA A 377 -23.47 -3.31 2.21
CA ALA A 377 -22.40 -2.78 3.05
C ALA A 377 -21.31 -3.83 3.33
N LEU A 378 -21.69 -5.07 3.66
CA LEU A 378 -20.75 -6.14 3.94
C LEU A 378 -19.86 -6.47 2.72
N ASN A 379 -20.44 -6.54 1.53
CA ASN A 379 -19.66 -6.80 0.31
C ASN A 379 -18.74 -5.62 -0.05
N ALA A 380 -19.18 -4.37 0.16
CA ALA A 380 -18.33 -3.19 0.00
C ALA A 380 -17.14 -3.23 0.98
N ILE A 381 -17.40 -3.58 2.24
CA ILE A 381 -16.39 -3.73 3.28
C ILE A 381 -15.40 -4.84 2.92
N LYS A 382 -15.88 -6.00 2.42
CA LYS A 382 -15.03 -7.10 1.93
C LYS A 382 -14.05 -6.64 0.85
N ASN A 383 -14.46 -5.75 -0.05
CA ASN A 383 -13.57 -5.21 -1.09
C ASN A 383 -12.54 -4.25 -0.49
N LEU A 384 -12.98 -3.34 0.39
CA LEU A 384 -12.10 -2.34 1.02
C LEU A 384 -11.13 -2.94 2.06
N SER A 385 -11.51 -4.02 2.76
CA SER A 385 -10.71 -4.65 3.83
C SER A 385 -9.46 -5.34 3.32
N ARG A 386 -9.32 -5.53 2.01
CA ARG A 386 -8.11 -6.10 1.37
C ARG A 386 -6.88 -5.23 1.60
N LEU A 387 -7.05 -3.91 1.72
CA LEU A 387 -5.99 -2.96 2.05
C LEU A 387 -5.76 -2.91 3.56
N LYS A 388 -4.51 -3.04 4.01
CA LYS A 388 -4.15 -3.15 5.44
C LYS A 388 -4.58 -1.92 6.25
N GLU A 389 -4.41 -0.71 5.70
CA GLU A 389 -4.80 0.56 6.31
C GLU A 389 -6.32 0.63 6.53
N ASN A 390 -7.10 0.08 5.60
CA ASN A 390 -8.56 0.01 5.72
C ASN A 390 -8.98 -1.05 6.73
N ALA A 391 -8.28 -2.19 6.79
CA ALA A 391 -8.47 -3.18 7.84
C ALA A 391 -8.25 -2.58 9.24
N GLU A 392 -7.23 -1.75 9.43
CA GLU A 392 -6.98 -1.04 10.69
C GLU A 392 -8.11 -0.08 11.05
N ARG A 393 -8.59 0.71 10.08
CA ARG A 393 -9.76 1.59 10.27
C ARG A 393 -11.00 0.81 10.69
N LEU A 394 -11.29 -0.31 10.01
CA LEU A 394 -12.41 -1.20 10.30
C LEU A 394 -12.34 -1.77 11.72
N ILE A 395 -11.16 -2.24 12.14
CA ILE A 395 -10.92 -2.78 13.49
C ILE A 395 -11.12 -1.69 14.55
N ASN A 396 -10.67 -0.47 14.28
CA ASN A 396 -10.81 0.68 15.19
C ASN A 396 -12.27 1.16 15.30
N LEU A 397 -13.05 1.05 14.23
CA LEU A 397 -14.49 1.31 14.21
C LEU A 397 -15.34 0.18 14.84
N GLY A 398 -14.71 -0.88 15.34
CA GLY A 398 -15.39 -1.91 16.13
C GLY A 398 -16.16 -2.96 15.31
N ILE A 399 -15.84 -3.15 14.03
CA ILE A 399 -16.58 -4.07 13.15
C ILE A 399 -16.56 -5.54 13.61
N ILE A 400 -15.55 -5.94 14.39
CA ILE A 400 -15.35 -7.34 14.80
C ILE A 400 -16.56 -7.92 15.52
N SER A 401 -17.18 -7.17 16.44
CA SER A 401 -18.34 -7.67 17.18
C SER A 401 -19.56 -7.93 16.28
N PRO A 402 -19.97 -6.99 15.41
CA PRO A 402 -20.97 -7.24 14.37
C PRO A 402 -20.68 -8.45 13.46
N LEU A 403 -19.41 -8.69 13.08
CA LEU A 403 -19.05 -9.86 12.27
C LEU A 403 -19.30 -11.17 13.03
N PHE A 404 -18.92 -11.23 14.31
CA PHE A 404 -19.21 -12.41 15.13
C PHE A 404 -20.70 -12.61 15.38
N GLN A 405 -21.50 -11.54 15.51
CA GLN A 405 -22.96 -11.68 15.62
C GLN A 405 -23.55 -12.42 14.39
N ILE A 406 -23.01 -12.20 13.19
CA ILE A 406 -23.40 -12.95 11.99
C ILE A 406 -22.95 -14.40 12.06
N LEU A 407 -21.70 -14.64 12.45
CA LEU A 407 -21.14 -16.00 12.51
C LEU A 407 -21.86 -16.89 13.53
N PHE A 408 -22.24 -16.35 14.69
CA PHE A 408 -22.99 -17.07 15.72
C PHE A 408 -24.50 -17.13 15.47
N SER A 409 -25.03 -16.34 14.54
CA SER A 409 -26.47 -16.29 14.29
C SER A 409 -26.99 -17.59 13.67
N VAL A 410 -27.97 -18.24 14.31
CA VAL A 410 -28.67 -19.42 13.78
C VAL A 410 -29.80 -19.07 12.79
N THR A 411 -30.07 -17.79 12.55
CA THR A 411 -31.12 -17.35 11.63
C THR A 411 -30.75 -17.67 10.17
N SER A 412 -31.61 -18.44 9.49
CA SER A 412 -31.40 -18.89 8.10
C SER A 412 -31.07 -17.75 7.13
N VAL A 413 -31.75 -16.61 7.27
CA VAL A 413 -31.56 -15.42 6.41
C VAL A 413 -30.15 -14.82 6.54
N LEU A 414 -29.46 -15.02 7.66
CA LEU A 414 -28.11 -14.50 7.90
C LEU A 414 -27.01 -15.48 7.45
N VAL A 415 -27.36 -16.71 7.06
CA VAL A 415 -26.39 -17.72 6.62
C VAL A 415 -25.60 -17.26 5.40
N SER A 416 -26.25 -16.58 4.45
CA SER A 416 -25.59 -16.02 3.26
C SER A 416 -24.59 -14.90 3.57
N LEU A 417 -24.64 -14.31 4.78
CA LEU A 417 -23.70 -13.28 5.23
C LEU A 417 -22.48 -13.87 5.94
N ARG A 418 -22.49 -15.15 6.30
CA ARG A 418 -21.39 -15.77 7.04
C ARG A 418 -20.10 -15.87 6.21
N GLU A 419 -20.18 -16.24 4.94
CA GLU A 419 -18.99 -16.27 4.06
C GLU A 419 -18.36 -14.88 3.95
N PRO A 420 -19.09 -13.82 3.55
CA PRO A 420 -18.46 -12.51 3.40
C PRO A 420 -17.93 -11.97 4.74
N ALA A 421 -18.63 -12.24 5.84
CA ALA A 421 -18.18 -11.86 7.18
C ALA A 421 -16.87 -12.57 7.57
N SER A 422 -16.74 -13.87 7.28
CA SER A 422 -15.52 -14.63 7.55
C SER A 422 -14.34 -14.18 6.68
N ALA A 423 -14.57 -13.87 5.40
CA ALA A 423 -13.55 -13.32 4.51
C ALA A 423 -13.07 -11.92 4.95
N ILE A 424 -13.96 -11.10 5.50
CA ILE A 424 -13.58 -9.83 6.13
C ILE A 424 -12.68 -10.10 7.34
N LEU A 425 -13.08 -10.98 8.27
CA LEU A 425 -12.25 -11.32 9.44
C LEU A 425 -10.86 -11.81 9.02
N GLU A 426 -10.76 -12.64 7.99
CA GLU A 426 -9.49 -13.10 7.44
C GLU A 426 -8.63 -11.92 6.97
N SER A 427 -9.23 -10.98 6.24
CA SER A 427 -8.55 -9.76 5.79
C SER A 427 -8.09 -8.90 6.97
N LEU A 428 -8.93 -8.74 8.00
CA LEU A 428 -8.61 -7.99 9.21
C LEU A 428 -7.45 -8.62 9.99
N ALA A 429 -7.35 -9.95 9.99
CA ALA A 429 -6.30 -10.66 10.73
C ALA A 429 -4.88 -10.43 10.19
N LYS A 430 -4.75 -9.87 8.99
CA LYS A 430 -3.46 -9.45 8.43
C LYS A 430 -2.88 -8.21 9.14
N SER A 431 -3.70 -7.43 9.84
CA SER A 431 -3.24 -6.31 10.66
C SER A 431 -2.96 -6.74 12.10
N GLU A 432 -1.84 -6.28 12.66
CA GLU A 432 -1.49 -6.52 14.08
C GLU A 432 -2.46 -5.88 15.06
N VAL A 433 -3.26 -4.88 14.65
CA VAL A 433 -4.25 -4.21 15.52
C VAL A 433 -5.32 -5.20 16.00
N ILE A 434 -5.55 -6.30 15.27
CA ILE A 434 -6.47 -7.36 15.70
C ILE A 434 -6.04 -8.00 17.03
N LEU A 435 -4.74 -8.00 17.35
CA LEU A 435 -4.19 -8.61 18.56
C LEU A 435 -4.61 -7.88 19.83
N ASP A 436 -4.98 -6.62 19.72
CA ASP A 436 -5.46 -5.80 20.84
C ASP A 436 -6.96 -6.04 21.13
N LYS A 437 -7.63 -6.83 20.29
CA LYS A 437 -9.06 -7.14 20.42
C LYS A 437 -9.24 -8.44 21.21
N LYS A 438 -10.09 -8.37 22.23
CA LYS A 438 -10.30 -9.48 23.17
C LYS A 438 -11.01 -10.65 22.48
N ASP A 439 -10.54 -11.85 22.81
CA ASP A 439 -11.23 -13.11 22.56
C ASP A 439 -11.51 -13.48 21.09
N VAL A 440 -10.94 -12.77 20.11
CA VAL A 440 -11.15 -13.03 18.68
C VAL A 440 -10.82 -14.48 18.32
N ALA A 441 -9.64 -14.96 18.71
CA ALA A 441 -9.22 -16.34 18.42
C ALA A 441 -10.12 -17.37 19.12
N GLN A 442 -10.57 -17.09 20.34
CA GLN A 442 -11.45 -17.98 21.11
C GLN A 442 -12.84 -18.08 20.50
N GLN A 443 -13.39 -16.94 20.06
CA GLN A 443 -14.67 -16.89 19.36
C GLN A 443 -14.59 -17.66 18.04
N ILE A 444 -13.51 -17.51 17.27
CA ILE A 444 -13.29 -18.29 16.03
C ILE A 444 -13.25 -19.79 16.34
N LEU A 445 -12.46 -20.22 17.34
CA LEU A 445 -12.38 -21.63 17.72
C LEU A 445 -13.76 -22.22 18.11
N SER A 446 -14.61 -21.44 18.79
CA SER A 446 -15.92 -21.91 19.25
C SER A 446 -16.94 -22.12 18.11
N VAL A 447 -16.81 -21.40 16.99
CA VAL A 447 -17.74 -21.50 15.84
C VAL A 447 -17.19 -22.35 14.70
N LEU A 448 -15.90 -22.69 14.73
CA LEU A 448 -15.21 -23.39 13.65
C LEU A 448 -15.90 -24.71 13.25
N ASN A 449 -16.18 -25.60 14.20
CA ASN A 449 -16.82 -26.89 13.92
C ASN A 449 -18.32 -26.79 13.57
N LEU A 450 -18.93 -25.61 13.75
CA LEU A 450 -20.35 -25.35 13.49
C LEU A 450 -20.57 -24.63 12.15
N SER A 451 -19.49 -24.39 11.39
CA SER A 451 -19.47 -23.59 10.18
C SER A 451 -19.44 -24.46 8.92
N THR A 452 -19.88 -23.88 7.79
CA THR A 452 -19.76 -24.52 6.47
C THR A 452 -18.29 -24.56 6.02
N PRO A 453 -17.91 -25.44 5.08
CA PRO A 453 -16.53 -25.56 4.60
C PRO A 453 -15.87 -24.24 4.19
N ASP A 454 -16.57 -23.38 3.42
CA ASP A 454 -16.02 -22.08 2.98
C ASP A 454 -15.71 -21.16 4.17
N VAL A 455 -16.62 -21.12 5.15
CA VAL A 455 -16.44 -20.34 6.38
C VAL A 455 -15.31 -20.94 7.22
N GLN A 456 -15.24 -22.27 7.35
CA GLN A 456 -14.17 -22.96 8.07
C GLN A 456 -12.78 -22.60 7.51
N LEU A 457 -12.65 -22.57 6.19
CA LEU A 457 -11.40 -22.19 5.53
C LEU A 457 -10.97 -20.77 5.93
N HIS A 458 -11.84 -19.78 5.78
CA HIS A 458 -11.57 -18.40 6.18
C HIS A 458 -11.23 -18.29 7.67
N LEU A 459 -11.94 -19.00 8.55
CA LEU A 459 -11.68 -19.00 9.98
C LEU A 459 -10.31 -19.61 10.33
N LEU A 460 -9.91 -20.71 9.69
CA LEU A 460 -8.58 -21.30 9.86
C LEU A 460 -7.48 -20.37 9.35
N GLN A 461 -7.68 -19.70 8.21
CA GLN A 461 -6.76 -18.70 7.66
C GLN A 461 -6.65 -17.47 8.57
N THR A 462 -7.77 -17.05 9.16
CA THR A 462 -7.82 -15.97 10.16
C THR A 462 -6.97 -16.34 11.37
N LEU A 463 -7.14 -17.54 11.93
CA LEU A 463 -6.34 -18.01 13.07
C LEU A 463 -4.85 -18.11 12.72
N ASN A 464 -4.50 -18.62 11.53
CA ASN A 464 -3.11 -18.70 11.07
C ASN A 464 -2.48 -17.31 10.99
N SER A 465 -3.19 -16.33 10.45
CA SER A 465 -2.75 -14.94 10.35
C SER A 465 -2.58 -14.30 11.74
N ILE A 466 -3.50 -14.55 12.67
CA ILE A 466 -3.40 -14.04 14.04
C ILE A 466 -2.15 -14.59 14.75
N ILE A 467 -1.89 -15.90 14.65
CA ILE A 467 -0.79 -16.51 15.42
C ILE A 467 0.59 -16.34 14.78
N SER A 468 0.66 -16.00 13.49
CA SER A 468 1.92 -15.75 12.78
C SER A 468 2.56 -14.41 13.18
N HIS A 469 1.77 -13.47 13.72
CA HIS A 469 2.30 -12.22 14.25
C HIS A 469 3.26 -12.46 15.44
N SER A 470 4.35 -11.69 15.47
CA SER A 470 5.41 -11.80 16.48
C SER A 470 4.88 -11.60 17.91
N ARG A 471 3.97 -10.64 18.09
CA ARG A 471 3.33 -10.27 19.37
C ARG A 471 2.26 -11.25 19.85
N ALA A 472 1.87 -12.25 19.07
CA ALA A 472 0.75 -13.15 19.39
C ALA A 472 1.06 -14.22 20.46
N LYS A 473 2.15 -14.11 21.23
CA LYS A 473 2.55 -15.08 22.28
C LYS A 473 1.43 -15.37 23.29
N ARG A 474 0.73 -14.32 23.77
CA ARG A 474 -0.39 -14.47 24.71
C ARG A 474 -1.59 -15.16 24.08
N ILE A 475 -1.88 -14.86 22.81
CA ILE A 475 -3.00 -15.46 22.08
C ILE A 475 -2.72 -16.95 21.83
N ARG A 476 -1.50 -17.31 21.38
CA ARG A 476 -1.06 -18.70 21.24
C ARG A 476 -1.26 -19.50 22.54
N ALA A 477 -0.85 -18.94 23.68
CA ALA A 477 -1.04 -19.57 24.99
C ALA A 477 -2.54 -19.75 25.34
N LYS A 478 -3.37 -18.74 25.05
CA LYS A 478 -4.82 -18.83 25.30
C LYS A 478 -5.50 -19.82 24.34
N MET A 479 -5.08 -19.93 23.08
CA MET A 479 -5.57 -20.97 22.16
C MET A 479 -5.25 -22.37 22.67
N LYS A 480 -4.02 -22.61 23.17
CA LYS A 480 -3.66 -23.87 23.85
C LYS A 480 -4.63 -24.17 25.01
N GLN A 481 -4.88 -23.21 25.90
CA GLN A 481 -5.76 -23.39 27.06
C GLN A 481 -7.20 -23.75 26.66
N ASN A 482 -7.67 -23.28 25.50
CA ASN A 482 -8.99 -23.59 24.96
C ASN A 482 -9.02 -24.86 24.09
N GLY A 483 -8.00 -25.72 24.19
CA GLY A 483 -7.99 -27.00 23.49
C GLY A 483 -7.88 -26.90 21.97
N ALA A 484 -7.28 -25.81 21.43
CA ALA A 484 -7.20 -25.60 19.99
C ALA A 484 -6.61 -26.80 19.22
N MET A 485 -5.61 -27.48 19.79
CA MET A 485 -5.03 -28.68 19.16
C MET A 485 -6.06 -29.79 19.00
N GLN A 486 -6.87 -30.07 20.02
CA GLN A 486 -7.93 -31.08 19.95
C GLN A 486 -9.02 -30.71 18.93
N ILE A 487 -9.39 -29.43 18.87
CA ILE A 487 -10.37 -28.90 17.90
C ILE A 487 -9.89 -29.09 16.46
N LEU A 488 -8.58 -29.05 16.21
CA LEU A 488 -8.00 -29.15 14.87
C LEU A 488 -7.88 -30.57 14.32
N LEU A 489 -7.77 -31.59 15.17
CA LEU A 489 -7.53 -32.97 14.73
C LEU A 489 -8.60 -33.51 13.76
N PRO A 490 -9.91 -33.28 13.96
CA PRO A 490 -10.93 -33.75 13.01
C PRO A 490 -10.77 -33.22 11.58
N PHE A 491 -10.19 -32.02 11.41
CA PHE A 491 -9.94 -31.44 10.08
C PHE A 491 -8.82 -32.15 9.32
N LEU A 492 -7.97 -32.92 10.00
CA LEU A 492 -6.94 -33.73 9.36
C LEU A 492 -7.52 -34.92 8.60
N VAL A 493 -8.70 -35.38 9.00
CA VAL A 493 -9.36 -36.57 8.43
C VAL A 493 -10.52 -36.19 7.51
N ASN A 494 -11.35 -35.23 7.96
CA ASN A 494 -12.64 -34.95 7.32
C ASN A 494 -12.64 -33.70 6.43
N GLY A 495 -11.53 -32.94 6.39
CA GLY A 495 -11.41 -31.73 5.59
C GLY A 495 -11.09 -32.01 4.12
N ASN A 496 -11.59 -31.15 3.22
CA ASN A 496 -11.04 -31.07 1.86
C ASN A 496 -9.58 -30.60 1.91
N ASP A 497 -8.87 -30.66 0.78
CA ASP A 497 -7.44 -30.39 0.72
C ASP A 497 -7.06 -28.99 1.27
N GLU A 498 -7.84 -27.95 0.94
CA GLU A 498 -7.57 -26.58 1.40
C GLU A 498 -7.76 -26.42 2.92
N ILE A 499 -8.86 -26.94 3.45
CA ILE A 499 -9.17 -26.90 4.89
C ILE A 499 -8.13 -27.72 5.67
N ARG A 500 -7.78 -28.90 5.16
CA ARG A 500 -6.78 -29.78 5.77
C ARG A 500 -5.41 -29.11 5.82
N ILE A 501 -4.98 -28.46 4.73
CA ILE A 501 -3.75 -27.65 4.70
C ILE A 501 -3.81 -26.51 5.72
N ALA A 502 -4.90 -25.76 5.78
CA ALA A 502 -5.04 -24.65 6.73
C ALA A 502 -5.00 -25.13 8.19
N ALA A 503 -5.63 -26.26 8.49
CA ALA A 503 -5.62 -26.89 9.81
C ALA A 503 -4.22 -27.43 10.17
N LEU A 504 -3.53 -28.11 9.24
CA LEU A 504 -2.16 -28.58 9.41
C LEU A 504 -1.20 -27.43 9.69
N ASN A 505 -1.29 -26.33 8.93
CA ASN A 505 -0.47 -25.14 9.17
C ASN A 505 -0.71 -24.55 10.56
N LEU A 506 -1.97 -24.49 11.01
CA LEU A 506 -2.29 -23.98 12.32
C LEU A 506 -1.77 -24.89 13.43
N LEU A 507 -1.92 -26.21 13.27
CA LEU A 507 -1.40 -27.21 14.20
C LEU A 507 0.13 -27.22 14.25
N PHE A 508 0.79 -27.11 13.10
CA PHE A 508 2.24 -26.95 12.99
C PHE A 508 2.71 -25.73 13.78
N ASN A 509 2.14 -24.55 13.49
CA ASN A 509 2.52 -23.31 14.16
C ASN A 509 2.29 -23.36 15.67
N LEU A 510 1.19 -23.94 16.15
CA LEU A 510 0.95 -24.11 17.59
C LEU A 510 1.91 -25.12 18.23
N SER A 511 2.20 -26.23 17.54
CA SER A 511 3.07 -27.28 18.07
C SER A 511 4.53 -26.86 18.23
N THR A 512 5.01 -25.87 17.47
CA THR A 512 6.36 -25.31 17.68
C THR A 512 6.56 -24.70 19.08
N TYR A 513 5.48 -24.31 19.76
CA TYR A 513 5.54 -23.71 21.11
C TYR A 513 5.01 -24.65 22.21
N PHE A 514 4.18 -25.64 21.85
CA PHE A 514 3.41 -26.45 22.80
C PHE A 514 3.51 -27.95 22.50
N THR A 515 4.73 -28.45 22.33
CA THR A 515 5.00 -29.85 21.99
C THR A 515 4.36 -30.85 22.96
N GLU A 516 4.44 -30.62 24.27
CA GLU A 516 3.85 -31.53 25.27
C GLU A 516 2.32 -31.64 25.13
N ASP A 517 1.65 -30.56 24.76
CA ASP A 517 0.21 -30.57 24.51
C ASP A 517 -0.13 -31.28 23.21
N LEU A 518 0.70 -31.10 22.17
CA LEU A 518 0.55 -31.84 20.92
C LEU A 518 0.55 -33.34 21.22
N ILE A 519 1.57 -33.85 21.92
CA ILE A 519 1.70 -35.28 22.23
C ILE A 519 0.49 -35.80 23.03
N ARG A 520 -0.03 -35.01 23.97
CA ARG A 520 -1.18 -35.40 24.79
C ARG A 520 -2.45 -35.62 23.96
N HIS A 521 -2.64 -34.83 22.91
CA HIS A 521 -3.84 -34.87 22.07
C HIS A 521 -3.65 -35.73 20.81
N LEU A 522 -2.41 -35.89 20.35
CA LEU A 522 -2.09 -36.66 19.14
C LEU A 522 -2.15 -38.17 19.44
N GLY A 523 -3.33 -38.74 19.26
CA GLY A 523 -3.55 -40.19 19.32
C GLY A 523 -2.82 -40.95 18.20
N GLU A 524 -2.66 -42.27 18.37
CA GLU A 524 -1.96 -43.15 17.41
C GLU A 524 -2.53 -43.05 15.99
N ASP A 525 -3.86 -43.01 15.85
CA ASP A 525 -4.53 -42.86 14.54
C ASP A 525 -4.10 -41.58 13.80
N ASN A 526 -3.90 -40.47 14.53
CA ASN A 526 -3.46 -39.22 13.91
C ASN A 526 -2.01 -39.28 13.43
N PHE A 527 -1.15 -40.11 14.03
CA PHE A 527 0.17 -40.37 13.46
C PHE A 527 0.05 -41.05 12.11
N PHE A 528 -0.82 -42.06 11.99
CA PHE A 528 -1.07 -42.73 10.70
C PHE A 528 -1.64 -41.77 9.66
N VAL A 529 -2.58 -40.91 10.04
CA VAL A 529 -3.12 -39.86 9.15
C VAL A 529 -2.01 -38.93 8.66
N LEU A 530 -1.16 -38.43 9.57
CA LEU A 530 -0.05 -37.55 9.20
C LEU A 530 0.93 -38.24 8.23
N VAL A 531 1.17 -39.54 8.40
CA VAL A 531 2.05 -40.31 7.50
C VAL A 531 1.37 -40.61 6.17
N ASP A 532 0.07 -40.94 6.16
CA ASP A 532 -0.70 -41.21 4.94
C ASP A 532 -0.70 -40.01 3.99
N ILE A 533 -0.81 -38.79 4.54
CA ILE A 533 -0.73 -37.53 3.76
C ILE A 533 0.55 -37.45 2.92
N LEU A 534 1.69 -38.00 3.38
CA LEU A 534 2.93 -37.97 2.60
C LEU A 534 2.82 -38.80 1.31
N SER A 535 2.09 -39.91 1.36
CA SER A 535 1.85 -40.80 0.23
C SER A 535 0.67 -40.36 -0.65
N SER A 536 -0.42 -39.89 -0.05
CA SER A 536 -1.68 -39.60 -0.77
C SER A 536 -1.75 -38.19 -1.34
N SER A 537 -1.13 -37.18 -0.70
CA SER A 537 -1.21 -35.79 -1.16
C SER A 537 -0.33 -35.52 -2.39
N THR A 538 -0.79 -34.59 -3.25
CA THR A 538 0.00 -34.00 -4.34
C THR A 538 0.61 -32.65 -3.96
N SER A 539 0.18 -32.04 -2.86
CA SER A 539 0.60 -30.70 -2.41
C SER A 539 1.87 -30.77 -1.55
N GLU A 540 2.94 -30.12 -2.00
CA GLU A 540 4.18 -30.01 -1.19
C GLU A 540 3.95 -29.28 0.13
N THR A 541 3.05 -28.28 0.14
CA THR A 541 2.73 -27.49 1.34
C THR A 541 2.07 -28.37 2.40
N GLU A 542 1.16 -29.24 1.98
CA GLU A 542 0.48 -30.17 2.87
C GLU A 542 1.47 -31.17 3.48
N LYS A 543 2.34 -31.76 2.66
CA LYS A 543 3.41 -32.65 3.11
C LYS A 543 4.36 -31.95 4.07
N ALA A 544 4.75 -30.72 3.77
CA ALA A 544 5.65 -29.94 4.60
C ALA A 544 5.05 -29.67 5.99
N ALA A 545 3.76 -29.32 6.05
CA ALA A 545 3.05 -29.12 7.31
C ALA A 545 2.96 -30.42 8.12
N ALA A 546 2.60 -31.53 7.48
CA ALA A 546 2.49 -32.84 8.14
C ALA A 546 3.85 -33.31 8.71
N VAL A 547 4.92 -33.27 7.91
CA VAL A 547 6.27 -33.61 8.38
C VAL A 547 6.76 -32.62 9.43
N GLY A 548 6.41 -31.34 9.30
CA GLY A 548 6.71 -30.32 10.29
C GLY A 548 6.11 -30.62 11.66
N ILE A 549 4.86 -31.08 11.72
CA ILE A 549 4.20 -31.50 12.97
C ILE A 549 4.94 -32.70 13.57
N ILE A 550 5.27 -33.71 12.76
CA ILE A 550 6.03 -34.89 13.21
C ILE A 550 7.41 -34.47 13.75
N ASN A 551 8.08 -33.52 13.08
CA ASN A 551 9.37 -33.00 13.50
C ASN A 551 9.34 -32.28 14.85
N ASN A 552 8.20 -31.67 15.21
CA ASN A 552 8.05 -30.98 16.49
C ASN A 552 7.92 -31.95 17.68
N ILE A 553 7.75 -33.25 17.43
CA ILE A 553 7.64 -34.27 18.49
C ILE A 553 9.05 -34.59 19.05
N PRO A 554 9.26 -34.59 20.38
CA PRO A 554 10.58 -34.70 20.98
C PRO A 554 11.27 -35.99 20.57
N VAL A 555 12.53 -35.88 20.13
CA VAL A 555 13.35 -37.02 19.70
C VAL A 555 13.46 -38.10 20.80
N SER A 556 13.35 -37.72 22.07
CA SER A 556 13.34 -38.64 23.23
C SER A 556 12.07 -39.49 23.36
N ASP A 557 10.98 -39.14 22.69
CA ASP A 557 9.73 -39.92 22.73
C ASP A 557 9.86 -41.21 21.92
N LYS A 558 10.23 -42.29 22.63
CA LYS A 558 10.39 -43.62 22.04
C LYS A 558 9.07 -44.21 21.54
N LYS A 559 7.93 -43.90 22.19
CA LYS A 559 6.63 -44.44 21.79
C LYS A 559 6.24 -43.87 20.43
N ALA A 560 6.37 -42.57 20.25
CA ALA A 560 6.18 -41.91 18.96
C ALA A 560 7.12 -42.48 17.88
N THR A 561 8.41 -42.72 18.18
CA THR A 561 9.34 -43.36 17.22
C THR A 561 8.81 -44.70 16.73
N GLN A 562 8.33 -45.54 17.65
CA GLN A 562 7.87 -46.89 17.30
C GLN A 562 6.59 -46.84 16.46
N ILE A 563 5.65 -45.94 16.78
CA ILE A 563 4.44 -45.74 15.96
C ILE A 563 4.81 -45.28 14.56
N LEU A 564 5.68 -44.27 14.43
CA LEU A 564 6.12 -43.74 13.14
C LEU A 564 6.88 -44.79 12.30
N LEU A 565 7.65 -45.65 12.94
CA LEU A 565 8.32 -46.76 12.28
C LEU A 565 7.30 -47.79 11.74
N LYS A 566 6.30 -48.15 12.55
CA LYS A 566 5.19 -49.04 12.14
C LYS A 566 4.36 -48.45 10.99
N ALA A 567 4.20 -47.13 10.97
CA ALA A 567 3.51 -46.39 9.92
C ALA A 567 4.31 -46.28 8.61
N ASN A 568 5.50 -46.90 8.51
CA ASN A 568 6.39 -46.82 7.34
C ASN A 568 6.87 -45.39 6.98
N LEU A 569 6.95 -44.49 7.97
CA LEU A 569 7.40 -43.11 7.72
C LEU A 569 8.82 -43.06 7.14
N LEU A 570 9.77 -43.80 7.71
CA LEU A 570 11.19 -43.68 7.34
C LEU A 570 11.45 -44.03 5.85
N PRO A 571 10.96 -45.16 5.30
CA PRO A 571 11.07 -45.44 3.87
C PRO A 571 10.47 -44.34 2.98
N LEU A 572 9.31 -43.79 3.36
CA LEU A 572 8.65 -42.70 2.62
C LEU A 572 9.53 -41.45 2.57
N LEU A 573 10.10 -41.04 3.72
CA LEU A 573 10.99 -39.89 3.80
C LEU A 573 12.24 -40.06 2.93
N ILE A 574 12.85 -41.26 2.95
CA ILE A 574 14.04 -41.57 2.13
C ILE A 574 13.72 -41.47 0.64
N SER A 575 12.58 -42.02 0.22
CA SER A 575 12.10 -41.95 -1.16
C SER A 575 11.89 -40.50 -1.62
N MET A 576 11.20 -39.69 -0.79
CA MET A 576 10.95 -38.27 -1.07
C MET A 576 12.25 -37.45 -1.16
N CYS A 577 13.20 -37.65 -0.24
CA CYS A 577 14.51 -37.00 -0.36
C CYS A 577 15.23 -37.40 -1.65
N GLY A 578 15.12 -38.66 -2.08
CA GLY A 578 15.71 -39.15 -3.33
C GLY A 578 15.31 -38.29 -4.53
N THR A 579 14.02 -37.99 -4.68
CA THR A 579 13.47 -37.21 -5.79
C THR A 579 13.70 -35.71 -5.65
N MET A 580 13.61 -35.18 -4.44
CA MET A 580 13.63 -33.73 -4.20
C MET A 580 15.02 -33.09 -4.31
N VAL A 581 16.09 -33.80 -3.94
CA VAL A 581 17.44 -33.21 -3.89
C VAL A 581 17.99 -32.86 -5.28
N THR A 582 17.46 -33.46 -6.33
CA THR A 582 17.85 -33.18 -7.72
C THR A 582 16.96 -32.14 -8.42
N ALA A 583 15.88 -31.71 -7.77
CA ALA A 583 14.92 -30.76 -8.34
C ALA A 583 15.29 -29.31 -8.00
N SER A 584 14.68 -28.35 -8.70
CA SER A 584 14.81 -26.92 -8.37
C SER A 584 14.29 -26.64 -6.96
N ILE A 585 14.94 -25.76 -6.20
CA ILE A 585 14.56 -25.49 -4.81
C ILE A 585 13.50 -24.36 -4.74
N THR A 586 12.31 -24.68 -4.25
CA THR A 586 11.27 -23.69 -3.90
C THR A 586 11.27 -23.45 -2.38
N PRO A 587 10.68 -22.35 -1.87
CA PRO A 587 10.56 -22.13 -0.42
C PRO A 587 9.85 -23.28 0.30
N THR A 588 8.77 -23.82 -0.28
CA THR A 588 8.03 -24.96 0.26
C THR A 588 8.88 -26.23 0.26
N ARG A 589 9.61 -26.50 -0.83
CA ARG A 589 10.51 -27.65 -0.93
C ARG A 589 11.65 -27.57 0.08
N LYS A 590 12.19 -26.36 0.30
CA LYS A 590 13.18 -26.08 1.36
C LYS A 590 12.61 -26.42 2.74
N TRP A 591 11.43 -25.91 3.07
CA TRP A 591 10.76 -26.21 4.35
C TRP A 591 10.50 -27.71 4.55
N LEU A 592 10.05 -28.41 3.51
CA LEU A 592 9.85 -29.85 3.55
C LEU A 592 11.16 -30.60 3.81
N LEU A 593 12.24 -30.31 3.07
CA LEU A 593 13.55 -30.95 3.28
C LEU A 593 14.14 -30.69 4.68
N GLU A 594 13.98 -29.47 5.19
CA GLU A 594 14.36 -29.14 6.56
C GLU A 594 13.60 -30.01 7.55
N SER A 595 12.28 -30.10 7.41
CA SER A 595 11.42 -30.92 8.27
C SER A 595 11.78 -32.41 8.18
N ILE A 596 11.98 -32.95 6.97
CA ILE A 596 12.39 -34.35 6.77
C ILE A 596 13.73 -34.64 7.46
N SER A 597 14.74 -33.80 7.25
CA SER A 597 16.06 -33.97 7.87
C SER A 597 16.00 -33.91 9.40
N GLY A 598 15.07 -33.13 9.96
CA GLY A 598 14.86 -33.06 11.40
C GLY A 598 14.22 -34.32 11.97
N VAL A 599 13.23 -34.88 11.28
CA VAL A 599 12.64 -36.18 11.64
C VAL A 599 13.67 -37.31 11.56
N MET A 600 14.61 -37.27 10.60
CA MET A 600 15.66 -38.29 10.48
C MET A 600 16.56 -38.39 11.71
N VAL A 601 16.81 -37.30 12.43
CA VAL A 601 17.61 -37.28 13.68
C VAL A 601 17.05 -38.26 14.72
N ARG A 602 15.72 -38.44 14.76
CA ARG A 602 15.06 -39.39 15.67
C ARG A 602 15.41 -40.85 15.38
N PHE A 603 15.70 -41.17 14.13
CA PHE A 603 15.99 -42.54 13.70
C PHE A 603 17.48 -42.92 13.83
N THR A 604 18.32 -41.94 14.19
CA THR A 604 19.78 -42.12 14.32
C THR A 604 20.31 -42.05 15.74
N VAL A 605 19.45 -41.95 16.76
CA VAL A 605 19.88 -41.76 18.16
C VAL A 605 20.89 -42.85 18.62
N PRO A 606 22.06 -42.49 19.20
CA PRO A 606 23.14 -43.43 19.52
C PRO A 606 22.76 -44.51 20.55
N SER A 607 21.85 -44.18 21.47
CA SER A 607 21.44 -45.09 22.55
C SER A 607 20.56 -46.25 22.06
N ASP A 608 19.96 -46.14 20.87
CA ASP A 608 19.12 -47.19 20.27
C ASP A 608 19.80 -47.83 19.05
N LYS A 609 20.80 -48.68 19.32
CA LYS A 609 21.54 -49.42 18.30
C LYS A 609 20.65 -50.32 17.43
N LYS A 610 19.50 -50.78 17.95
CA LYS A 610 18.55 -51.61 17.19
C LYS A 610 17.85 -50.75 16.14
N LEU A 611 17.34 -49.59 16.54
CA LEU A 611 16.73 -48.62 15.63
C LEU A 611 17.73 -48.13 14.59
N GLN A 612 18.98 -47.82 14.96
CA GLN A 612 20.00 -47.42 13.99
C GLN A 612 20.21 -48.50 12.91
N LYS A 613 20.31 -49.78 13.30
CA LYS A 613 20.45 -50.90 12.34
C LYS A 613 19.25 -50.99 11.40
N VAL A 614 18.03 -50.86 11.91
CA VAL A 614 16.81 -50.84 11.10
C VAL A 614 16.83 -49.65 10.12
N SER A 615 17.16 -48.46 10.62
CA SER A 615 17.18 -47.23 9.82
C SER A 615 18.21 -47.27 8.70
N VAL A 616 19.37 -47.85 8.99
CA VAL A 616 20.43 -48.07 8.00
C VAL A 616 20.06 -49.14 6.99
N ALA A 617 19.33 -50.18 7.38
CA ALA A 617 18.80 -51.18 6.44
C ALA A 617 17.85 -50.54 5.41
N TYR A 618 17.09 -49.51 5.79
CA TYR A 618 16.26 -48.72 4.88
C TYR A 618 17.03 -47.72 4.00
N GLY A 619 18.34 -47.55 4.20
CA GLY A 619 19.16 -46.67 3.36
C GLY A 619 19.28 -45.22 3.86
N ILE A 620 19.14 -44.99 5.17
CA ILE A 620 19.22 -43.63 5.74
C ILE A 620 20.61 -42.97 5.50
N ILE A 621 21.73 -43.71 5.55
CA ILE A 621 23.07 -43.13 5.41
C ILE A 621 23.30 -42.50 4.02
N PRO A 622 23.11 -43.22 2.89
CA PRO A 622 23.22 -42.60 1.56
C PRO A 622 22.31 -41.38 1.39
N CYS A 623 21.11 -41.43 1.95
CA CYS A 623 20.18 -40.30 1.93
C CYS A 623 20.74 -39.08 2.69
N LEU A 624 21.24 -39.28 3.91
CA LEU A 624 21.86 -38.22 4.72
C LEU A 624 23.10 -37.62 4.03
N VAL A 625 23.94 -38.44 3.40
CA VAL A 625 25.11 -37.94 2.65
C VAL A 625 24.66 -37.07 1.48
N LYS A 626 23.60 -37.47 0.75
CA LYS A 626 23.01 -36.65 -0.32
C LYS A 626 22.48 -35.30 0.21
N LEU A 627 21.90 -35.30 1.42
CA LEU A 627 21.38 -34.09 2.06
C LEU A 627 22.46 -33.08 2.49
N LEU A 628 23.72 -33.51 2.68
CA LEU A 628 24.85 -32.59 2.97
C LEU A 628 25.14 -31.64 1.80
N SER A 629 24.81 -32.05 0.57
CA SER A 629 25.00 -31.22 -0.63
C SER A 629 23.77 -30.37 -0.97
N CYS A 630 22.72 -30.38 -0.14
CA CYS A 630 21.52 -29.58 -0.37
C CYS A 630 21.71 -28.08 -0.09
N CYS A 631 20.78 -27.25 -0.57
CA CYS A 631 20.89 -25.79 -0.45
C CYS A 631 20.58 -25.22 0.95
N SER A 632 19.91 -25.94 1.85
CA SER A 632 19.58 -25.40 3.19
C SER A 632 20.64 -25.77 4.23
N ILE A 633 21.18 -24.75 4.90
CA ILE A 633 22.11 -24.93 6.04
C ILE A 633 21.47 -25.73 7.19
N VAL A 634 20.16 -25.56 7.43
CA VAL A 634 19.42 -26.31 8.46
C VAL A 634 19.37 -27.80 8.10
N THR A 635 19.13 -28.12 6.82
CA THR A 635 19.18 -29.50 6.31
C THR A 635 20.58 -30.09 6.45
N LYS A 636 21.62 -29.35 6.06
CA LYS A 636 23.03 -29.77 6.21
C LYS A 636 23.37 -30.07 7.67
N SER A 637 23.01 -29.17 8.59
CA SER A 637 23.24 -29.31 10.03
C SER A 637 22.56 -30.54 10.62
N ARG A 638 21.28 -30.77 10.28
CA ARG A 638 20.52 -31.95 10.74
C ARG A 638 21.03 -33.26 10.15
N ALA A 639 21.46 -33.24 8.89
CA ALA A 639 22.07 -34.40 8.24
C ALA A 639 23.43 -34.75 8.88
N ALA A 640 24.29 -33.75 9.11
CA ALA A 640 25.56 -33.92 9.82
C ALA A 640 25.36 -34.44 11.25
N THR A 641 24.35 -33.92 11.97
CA THR A 641 23.97 -34.41 13.31
C THR A 641 23.59 -35.90 13.27
N SER A 642 22.77 -36.30 12.31
CA SER A 642 22.34 -37.70 12.16
C SER A 642 23.51 -38.64 11.84
N LEU A 643 24.43 -38.18 10.98
CA LEU A 643 25.67 -38.90 10.65
C LEU A 643 26.62 -39.00 11.85
N ALA A 644 26.74 -37.94 12.65
CA ALA A 644 27.51 -37.95 13.89
C ALA A 644 26.97 -39.00 14.86
N GLN A 645 25.65 -39.02 15.08
CA GLN A 645 25.00 -39.97 15.97
C GLN A 645 25.20 -41.43 15.55
N LEU A 646 25.15 -41.71 14.24
CA LEU A 646 25.46 -43.03 13.70
C LEU A 646 26.94 -43.41 13.90
N SER A 647 27.85 -42.48 13.57
CA SER A 647 29.30 -42.72 13.63
C SER A 647 29.84 -42.93 15.04
N GLN A 648 29.16 -42.38 16.06
CA GLN A 648 29.52 -42.62 17.47
C GLN A 648 29.57 -44.11 17.84
N ASN A 649 28.77 -44.95 17.19
CA ASN A 649 28.75 -46.39 17.44
C ASN A 649 29.70 -47.18 16.52
N THR A 650 30.38 -46.54 15.54
CA THR A 650 31.19 -47.26 14.55
C THR A 650 32.29 -48.09 15.17
N LEU A 651 33.07 -47.52 16.10
CA LEU A 651 34.17 -48.23 16.77
C LEU A 651 33.67 -49.46 17.55
N CYS A 652 32.55 -49.33 18.26
CA CYS A 652 31.94 -50.45 18.99
C CYS A 652 31.37 -51.54 18.07
N LEU A 653 31.06 -51.21 16.82
CA LEU A 653 30.46 -52.13 15.84
C LEU A 653 31.49 -52.72 14.88
N SER A 654 32.67 -52.10 14.73
CA SER A 654 33.78 -52.65 13.96
C SER A 654 34.33 -53.89 14.65
N LYS A 655 34.40 -55.00 13.91
CA LYS A 655 35.04 -56.21 14.39
C LYS A 655 36.55 -56.09 14.17
N ALA A 656 37.31 -56.34 15.22
CA ALA A 656 38.76 -56.47 15.14
C ALA A 656 39.15 -57.62 14.21
N LYS A 657 40.36 -57.52 13.65
CA LYS A 657 40.99 -58.58 12.86
C LYS A 657 40.98 -59.89 13.67
N PRO A 658 40.42 -61.01 13.16
CA PRO A 658 40.67 -62.30 13.80
C PRO A 658 42.17 -62.57 13.72
N SER A 659 42.80 -62.69 14.89
CA SER A 659 44.20 -63.09 15.02
C SER A 659 44.33 -64.51 14.48
N ASN A 660 44.95 -64.64 13.30
CA ASN A 660 45.44 -65.87 12.64
C ASN A 660 44.53 -67.10 12.73
N TRP A 661 44.00 -67.55 11.59
CA TRP A 661 44.07 -68.95 11.13
C TRP A 661 43.76 -69.01 9.62
N PHE A 662 44.38 -69.97 8.97
CA PHE A 662 44.72 -70.02 7.54
C PHE A 662 43.51 -70.16 6.57
N CYS A 663 43.75 -69.69 5.34
CA CYS A 663 43.08 -70.08 4.08
C CYS A 663 41.78 -69.41 3.61
N ILE A 664 41.47 -68.16 3.99
CA ILE A 664 40.57 -67.29 3.19
C ILE A 664 41.08 -65.84 3.26
N HIS A 665 41.53 -65.27 2.14
CA HIS A 665 41.87 -63.84 2.07
C HIS A 665 40.60 -63.00 2.33
N PRO A 666 40.54 -62.15 3.38
CA PRO A 666 39.44 -61.23 3.57
C PRO A 666 39.42 -60.21 2.42
N SER A 667 38.26 -59.87 1.89
CA SER A 667 38.16 -58.85 0.83
C SER A 667 38.70 -57.50 1.31
N THR A 668 39.73 -57.00 0.63
CA THR A 668 40.43 -55.74 0.92
C THR A 668 39.49 -54.53 0.91
N GLU A 669 38.39 -54.58 0.15
CA GLU A 669 37.38 -53.51 0.08
C GLU A 669 36.69 -53.22 1.42
N ARG A 670 36.56 -54.22 2.31
CA ARG A 670 35.84 -54.10 3.58
C ARG A 670 36.71 -53.61 4.73
N PHE A 671 38.03 -53.63 4.56
CA PHE A 671 38.95 -53.15 5.59
C PHE A 671 38.92 -51.62 5.68
N CYS A 672 38.97 -51.10 6.90
CA CYS A 672 38.91 -49.68 7.19
C CYS A 672 40.16 -49.28 7.97
N LYS A 673 40.99 -48.42 7.36
CA LYS A 673 42.23 -47.93 7.97
C LYS A 673 42.00 -47.12 9.25
N VAL A 674 40.85 -46.43 9.35
CA VAL A 674 40.54 -45.59 10.52
C VAL A 674 40.19 -46.42 11.75
N HIS A 675 39.38 -47.47 11.57
CA HIS A 675 38.87 -48.27 12.69
C HIS A 675 39.62 -49.61 12.86
N ASP A 676 40.74 -49.77 12.14
CA ASP A 676 41.59 -50.98 12.09
C ASP A 676 40.80 -52.30 12.09
N GLY A 677 39.81 -52.37 11.20
CA GLY A 677 38.83 -53.47 11.20
C GLY A 677 37.90 -53.46 10.00
N HIS A 678 36.95 -54.39 9.98
CA HIS A 678 35.96 -54.46 8.91
C HIS A 678 34.83 -53.46 9.13
N CYS A 679 34.72 -52.48 8.22
CA CYS A 679 33.61 -51.52 8.22
C CYS A 679 32.78 -51.63 6.95
N LEU A 680 31.47 -51.60 7.12
CA LEU A 680 30.48 -51.42 6.06
C LEU A 680 29.51 -50.31 6.45
N VAL A 681 29.02 -49.58 5.45
CA VAL A 681 27.95 -48.58 5.64
C VAL A 681 26.74 -49.24 6.33
N LYS A 682 26.34 -50.43 5.88
CA LYS A 682 25.14 -51.13 6.37
C LYS A 682 25.23 -51.69 7.80
N SER A 683 26.43 -51.95 8.32
CA SER A 683 26.60 -52.64 9.62
C SER A 683 27.39 -51.88 10.68
N THR A 684 28.29 -51.00 10.27
CA THR A 684 29.18 -50.24 11.17
C THR A 684 28.97 -48.73 11.09
N PHE A 685 28.21 -48.24 10.11
CA PHE A 685 27.88 -46.83 9.96
C PHE A 685 29.08 -45.89 9.70
N CYS A 686 30.21 -46.45 9.26
CA CYS A 686 31.46 -45.73 9.07
C CYS A 686 31.35 -44.60 8.03
N LEU A 687 31.65 -43.36 8.46
CA LEU A 687 31.62 -42.16 7.62
C LEU A 687 32.56 -42.24 6.41
N LEU A 688 33.76 -42.80 6.61
CA LEU A 688 34.73 -42.96 5.52
C LEU A 688 34.17 -43.88 4.42
N LYS A 689 33.59 -45.03 4.81
CA LYS A 689 32.99 -45.97 3.86
C LYS A 689 31.70 -45.43 3.23
N ALA A 690 31.03 -44.49 3.89
CA ALA A 690 29.86 -43.81 3.37
C ALA A 690 30.19 -42.66 2.41
N GLY A 691 31.47 -42.29 2.25
CA GLY A 691 31.88 -41.13 1.45
C GLY A 691 31.44 -39.79 2.06
N ALA A 692 31.18 -39.73 3.37
CA ALA A 692 30.64 -38.54 4.03
C ALA A 692 31.68 -37.45 4.31
N LEU A 693 32.97 -37.80 4.34
CA LEU A 693 34.03 -36.87 4.77
C LEU A 693 34.15 -35.62 3.89
N SER A 694 34.22 -35.79 2.56
CA SER A 694 34.38 -34.66 1.64
C SER A 694 33.18 -33.69 1.69
N PRO A 695 31.91 -34.15 1.60
CA PRO A 695 30.75 -33.28 1.77
C PRO A 695 30.72 -32.56 3.13
N LEU A 696 31.14 -33.23 4.22
CA LEU A 696 31.25 -32.60 5.54
C LEU A 696 32.31 -31.49 5.54
N VAL A 697 33.50 -31.74 5.01
CA VAL A 697 34.57 -30.73 4.93
C VAL A 697 34.15 -29.52 4.09
N GLN A 698 33.51 -29.74 2.95
CA GLN A 698 33.01 -28.67 2.08
C GLN A 698 32.05 -27.69 2.80
N ILE A 699 31.32 -28.16 3.82
CA ILE A 699 30.44 -27.29 4.61
C ILE A 699 31.26 -26.31 5.45
N LEU A 700 32.33 -26.77 6.11
CA LEU A 700 33.24 -25.90 6.89
C LEU A 700 33.99 -24.90 6.00
N GLU A 701 34.26 -25.26 4.75
CA GLU A 701 34.82 -24.38 3.72
C GLU A 701 33.81 -23.31 3.23
N GLY A 702 32.52 -23.47 3.53
CA GLY A 702 31.46 -22.53 3.18
C GLY A 702 31.56 -21.17 3.88
N LYS A 703 30.56 -20.32 3.67
CA LYS A 703 30.40 -19.03 4.39
C LYS A 703 29.41 -19.12 5.56
N GLU A 704 28.45 -20.03 5.48
CA GLU A 704 27.44 -20.30 6.51
C GLU A 704 28.09 -21.02 7.70
N ARG A 705 27.64 -20.77 8.93
CA ARG A 705 28.29 -21.25 10.18
C ARG A 705 27.37 -22.09 11.05
N GLU A 706 26.08 -22.09 10.77
CA GLU A 706 25.03 -22.73 11.55
C GLU A 706 25.12 -24.27 11.52
N ALA A 707 25.89 -24.84 10.59
CA ALA A 707 26.15 -26.28 10.52
C ALA A 707 27.53 -26.69 11.06
N ASP A 708 28.43 -25.75 11.36
CA ASP A 708 29.82 -26.06 11.70
C ASP A 708 29.91 -26.99 12.91
N ASP A 709 29.16 -26.70 13.97
CA ASP A 709 29.13 -27.51 15.18
C ASP A 709 28.69 -28.97 14.89
N ALA A 710 27.63 -29.14 14.11
CA ALA A 710 27.12 -30.47 13.74
C ALA A 710 28.13 -31.25 12.89
N VAL A 711 28.82 -30.56 11.97
CA VAL A 711 29.85 -31.14 11.10
C VAL A 711 31.09 -31.54 11.91
N LEU A 712 31.59 -30.66 12.78
CA LEU A 712 32.71 -30.96 13.66
C LEU A 712 32.37 -32.09 14.64
N ASN A 713 31.12 -32.16 15.12
CA ASN A 713 30.66 -33.29 15.91
C ASN A 713 30.72 -34.60 15.11
N ALA A 714 30.35 -34.61 13.83
CA ALA A 714 30.50 -35.78 12.96
C ALA A 714 31.96 -36.17 12.77
N LEU A 715 32.83 -35.22 12.39
CA LEU A 715 34.25 -35.47 12.15
C LEU A 715 34.98 -35.92 13.43
N SER A 716 34.60 -35.37 14.59
CA SER A 716 35.20 -35.72 15.88
C SER A 716 35.03 -37.19 16.26
N THR A 717 34.05 -37.89 15.68
CA THR A 717 33.88 -39.34 15.89
C THR A 717 35.05 -40.17 15.36
N LEU A 718 35.83 -39.63 14.42
CA LEU A 718 37.05 -40.27 13.91
C LEU A 718 38.27 -39.98 14.80
N LEU A 719 38.15 -39.10 15.79
CA LEU A 719 39.23 -38.68 16.69
C LEU A 719 39.05 -39.23 18.12
N GLN A 720 38.31 -40.33 18.26
CA GLN A 720 38.18 -41.05 19.52
C GLN A 720 39.50 -41.71 19.93
N ASP A 721 39.66 -41.98 21.22
CA ASP A 721 40.87 -42.61 21.74
C ASP A 721 41.07 -44.00 21.09
N GLY A 722 42.31 -44.32 20.71
CA GLY A 722 42.66 -45.54 19.98
C GLY A 722 42.54 -45.46 18.46
N ILE A 723 41.83 -44.49 17.88
CA ILE A 723 41.69 -44.33 16.41
C ILE A 723 42.07 -42.95 15.87
N TRP A 724 42.44 -42.02 16.76
CA TRP A 724 42.67 -40.62 16.40
C TRP A 724 43.81 -40.39 15.40
N GLU A 725 44.83 -41.26 15.35
CA GLU A 725 45.94 -41.16 14.38
C GLU A 725 45.43 -41.36 12.95
N SER A 726 44.91 -42.57 12.65
CA SER A 726 44.32 -42.91 11.36
C SER A 726 43.13 -42.00 11.01
N GLY A 727 42.36 -41.56 12.01
CA GLY A 727 41.28 -40.60 11.82
C GLY A 727 41.77 -39.21 11.39
N SER A 728 42.87 -38.72 11.97
CA SER A 728 43.50 -37.46 11.58
C SER A 728 44.02 -37.52 10.16
N GLU A 729 44.63 -38.64 9.76
CA GLU A 729 45.07 -38.86 8.38
C GLU A 729 43.90 -38.89 7.39
N ALA A 730 42.78 -39.52 7.75
CA ALA A 730 41.59 -39.57 6.91
C ALA A 730 40.93 -38.18 6.75
N ILE A 731 40.91 -37.37 7.81
CA ILE A 731 40.45 -35.98 7.75
C ILE A 731 41.39 -35.17 6.84
N GLU A 732 42.70 -35.36 6.97
CA GLU A 732 43.69 -34.67 6.14
C GLU A 732 43.60 -35.06 4.65
N GLN A 733 43.39 -36.34 4.34
CA GLN A 733 43.15 -36.82 2.97
C GLN A 733 41.89 -36.19 2.35
N ALA A 734 40.92 -35.79 3.17
CA ALA A 734 39.73 -35.06 2.75
C ALA A 734 39.92 -33.53 2.76
N SER A 735 41.15 -33.02 2.93
CA SER A 735 41.48 -31.60 3.10
C SER A 735 40.82 -30.93 4.32
N GLY A 736 40.41 -31.72 5.31
CA GLY A 736 39.61 -31.24 6.43
C GLY A 736 40.39 -30.45 7.48
N VAL A 737 41.71 -30.64 7.63
CA VAL A 737 42.50 -29.94 8.66
C VAL A 737 42.50 -28.44 8.41
N GLN A 738 42.72 -28.01 7.16
CA GLN A 738 42.65 -26.59 6.79
C GLN A 738 41.27 -25.98 7.07
N ALA A 739 40.20 -26.72 6.75
CA ALA A 739 38.84 -26.28 7.02
C ALA A 739 38.57 -26.14 8.53
N ILE A 740 39.08 -27.06 9.37
CA ILE A 740 39.00 -26.96 10.84
C ILE A 740 39.79 -25.76 11.36
N VAL A 741 40.99 -25.49 10.84
CA VAL A 741 41.79 -24.31 11.23
C VAL A 741 41.01 -23.03 10.93
N ARG A 742 40.37 -22.94 9.77
CA ARG A 742 39.55 -21.78 9.42
C ARG A 742 38.40 -21.53 10.41
N VAL A 743 37.78 -22.58 10.96
CA VAL A 743 36.70 -22.42 11.95
C VAL A 743 37.18 -21.68 13.21
N LEU A 744 38.47 -21.72 13.55
CA LEU A 744 39.02 -20.91 14.65
C LEU A 744 38.77 -19.42 14.46
N GLU A 745 38.84 -18.94 13.21
CA GLU A 745 38.66 -17.53 12.86
C GLU A 745 37.18 -17.14 12.74
N VAL A 746 36.40 -17.95 12.03
CA VAL A 746 35.04 -17.55 11.57
C VAL A 746 33.90 -18.31 12.24
N GLY A 747 34.19 -19.29 13.09
CA GLY A 747 33.21 -20.13 13.77
C GLY A 747 32.56 -19.44 14.97
N ASN A 748 31.40 -19.96 15.40
CA ASN A 748 30.84 -19.59 16.69
C ASN A 748 31.63 -20.28 17.83
N LEU A 749 31.41 -19.83 19.08
CA LEU A 749 32.14 -20.33 20.24
C LEU A 749 32.11 -21.87 20.37
N SER A 750 30.94 -22.51 20.22
CA SER A 750 30.81 -23.97 20.31
C SER A 750 31.66 -24.68 19.25
N ALA A 751 31.62 -24.18 18.01
CA ALA A 751 32.40 -24.72 16.91
C ALA A 751 33.90 -24.49 17.11
N GLN A 752 34.31 -23.32 17.61
CA GLN A 752 35.71 -23.01 17.95
C GLN A 752 36.25 -23.93 19.05
N GLU A 753 35.50 -24.13 20.14
CA GLU A 753 35.87 -25.05 21.22
C GLU A 753 36.09 -26.47 20.67
N LYS A 754 35.18 -26.92 19.80
CA LYS A 754 35.29 -28.23 19.15
C LYS A 754 36.49 -28.32 18.20
N ALA A 755 36.74 -27.28 17.41
CA ALA A 755 37.88 -27.21 16.50
C ALA A 755 39.21 -27.27 17.27
N VAL A 756 39.35 -26.51 18.37
CA VAL A 756 40.53 -26.56 19.24
C VAL A 756 40.75 -27.97 19.80
N TRP A 757 39.68 -28.63 20.28
CA TRP A 757 39.77 -30.01 20.77
C TRP A 757 40.22 -31.01 19.70
N MET A 758 39.79 -30.81 18.45
CA MET A 758 40.22 -31.64 17.32
C MET A 758 41.68 -31.37 16.96
N LEU A 759 42.10 -30.10 16.93
CA LEU A 759 43.49 -29.71 16.63
C LEU A 759 44.48 -30.19 17.70
N ASP A 760 44.10 -30.28 18.99
CA ASP A 760 44.94 -30.91 20.04
C ASP A 760 45.33 -32.36 19.71
N ARG A 761 44.48 -33.08 18.96
CA ARG A 761 44.76 -34.45 18.51
C ARG A 761 45.49 -34.46 17.18
N ILE A 762 44.98 -33.72 16.20
CA ILE A 762 45.52 -33.69 14.84
C ILE A 762 47.00 -33.26 14.85
N PHE A 763 47.36 -32.26 15.66
CA PHE A 763 48.74 -31.76 15.79
C PHE A 763 49.66 -32.62 16.68
N ARG A 764 49.20 -33.78 17.16
CA ARG A 764 50.13 -34.79 17.71
C ARG A 764 50.92 -35.46 16.58
N LEU A 765 50.35 -35.54 15.37
CA LEU A 765 51.04 -36.01 14.17
C LEU A 765 51.96 -34.92 13.61
N GLY A 766 53.25 -35.26 13.44
CA GLY A 766 54.26 -34.33 12.95
C GLY A 766 53.94 -33.75 11.56
N ALA A 767 53.45 -34.58 10.63
CA ALA A 767 53.10 -34.15 9.27
C ALA A 767 52.05 -33.02 9.25
N ASN A 768 51.03 -33.11 10.09
CA ASN A 768 49.98 -32.09 10.19
C ASN A 768 50.50 -30.80 10.84
N ARG A 769 51.42 -30.90 11.80
CA ARG A 769 52.09 -29.71 12.39
C ARG A 769 52.87 -28.96 11.33
N SER A 770 53.71 -29.65 10.56
CA SER A 770 54.53 -29.03 9.53
C SER A 770 53.68 -28.37 8.43
N LYS A 771 52.52 -28.95 8.09
CA LYS A 771 51.68 -28.46 6.99
C LYS A 771 50.71 -27.34 7.38
N HIS A 772 50.10 -27.40 8.57
CA HIS A 772 49.02 -26.48 8.97
C HIS A 772 49.32 -25.68 10.25
N GLY A 773 50.45 -25.96 10.93
CA GLY A 773 50.80 -25.34 12.21
C GLY A 773 50.96 -23.83 12.13
N GLU A 774 51.61 -23.32 11.09
CA GLU A 774 51.82 -21.87 10.89
C GLU A 774 50.48 -21.14 10.72
N ALA A 775 49.60 -21.65 9.86
CA ALA A 775 48.27 -21.07 9.64
C ALA A 775 47.40 -21.10 10.90
N ALA A 776 47.54 -22.11 11.75
CA ALA A 776 46.79 -22.22 13.00
C ALA A 776 47.37 -21.35 14.12
N HIS A 777 48.67 -21.05 14.11
CA HIS A 777 49.37 -20.43 15.24
C HIS A 777 48.77 -19.07 15.62
N GLN A 778 48.66 -18.14 14.66
CA GLN A 778 48.15 -16.80 14.92
C GLN A 778 46.69 -16.83 15.37
N LEU A 779 45.86 -17.62 14.67
CA LEU A 779 44.44 -17.77 15.03
C LEU A 779 44.23 -18.33 16.44
N LEU A 780 45.07 -19.27 16.86
CA LEU A 780 45.05 -19.81 18.22
C LEU A 780 45.47 -18.76 19.26
N VAL A 781 46.49 -17.95 18.99
CA VAL A 781 46.92 -16.85 19.87
C VAL A 781 45.77 -15.86 20.04
N ASP A 782 45.19 -15.38 18.93
CA ASP A 782 44.08 -14.44 18.93
C ASP A 782 42.87 -14.99 19.72
N LEU A 783 42.50 -16.26 19.46
CA LEU A 783 41.41 -16.92 20.16
C LEU A 783 41.68 -17.09 21.66
N SER A 784 42.94 -17.31 22.07
CA SER A 784 43.32 -17.44 23.48
C SER A 784 43.14 -16.14 24.28
N HIS A 785 43.23 -14.99 23.61
CA HIS A 785 42.95 -13.68 24.18
C HIS A 785 41.45 -13.39 24.22
N GLY A 786 40.70 -13.80 23.19
CA GLY A 786 39.26 -13.60 23.09
C GLY A 786 38.41 -14.54 23.96
N VAL A 787 38.89 -15.76 24.23
CA VAL A 787 38.13 -16.82 24.92
C VAL A 787 38.95 -17.44 26.06
N PRO A 788 38.87 -16.89 27.29
CA PRO A 788 39.71 -17.33 28.41
C PRO A 788 39.56 -18.80 28.80
N THR A 789 38.37 -19.39 28.58
CA THR A 789 38.06 -20.79 28.90
C THR A 789 38.88 -21.78 28.06
N LEU A 790 39.27 -21.40 26.85
CA LEU A 790 40.06 -22.24 25.94
C LEU A 790 41.57 -22.13 26.14
N LYS A 791 42.03 -21.13 26.89
CA LYS A 791 43.45 -20.80 27.07
C LYS A 791 44.33 -22.00 27.48
N PRO A 792 43.94 -22.88 28.43
CA PRO A 792 44.77 -24.02 28.80
C PRO A 792 44.98 -25.02 27.66
N MET A 793 43.93 -25.29 26.89
CA MET A 793 43.99 -26.23 25.75
C MET A 793 44.78 -25.62 24.59
N ILE A 794 44.57 -24.32 24.31
CA ILE A 794 45.31 -23.60 23.29
C ILE A 794 46.80 -23.54 23.63
N ALA A 795 47.17 -23.22 24.87
CA ALA A 795 48.57 -23.18 25.30
C ALA A 795 49.28 -24.52 25.06
N LYS A 796 48.59 -25.64 25.32
CA LYS A 796 49.10 -26.99 25.04
C LYS A 796 49.31 -27.25 23.55
N ILE A 797 48.46 -26.70 22.68
CA ILE A 797 48.62 -26.79 21.23
C ILE A 797 49.80 -25.92 20.77
N LEU A 798 49.85 -24.66 21.20
CA LEU A 798 50.91 -23.72 20.85
C LEU A 798 52.30 -24.23 21.27
N ALA A 799 52.42 -24.82 22.46
CA ALA A 799 53.66 -25.46 22.92
C ALA A 799 54.13 -26.59 21.98
N ARG A 800 53.21 -27.28 21.30
CA ARG A 800 53.56 -28.31 20.30
C ARG A 800 53.86 -27.75 18.91
N LEU A 801 53.39 -26.54 18.61
CA LEU A 801 53.59 -25.87 17.33
C LEU A 801 54.88 -25.02 17.32
N GLN A 802 55.50 -24.77 18.47
CA GLN A 802 56.80 -24.10 18.52
C GLN A 802 57.85 -24.91 17.73
N PRO A 803 58.63 -24.27 16.85
CA PRO A 803 59.73 -24.94 16.16
C PRO A 803 60.76 -25.42 17.19
N LEU A 804 61.20 -26.67 17.02
CA LEU A 804 62.19 -27.38 17.85
C LEU A 804 63.63 -26.79 17.73
N GLU A 805 63.81 -25.52 17.37
CA GLU A 805 65.13 -24.91 17.15
C GLU A 805 65.73 -24.18 18.38
N MET A 806 65.15 -24.32 19.58
CA MET A 806 65.76 -23.77 20.82
C MET A 806 66.02 -24.81 21.92
N GLN A 807 66.30 -26.07 21.57
CA GLN A 807 66.73 -27.09 22.55
C GLN A 807 68.04 -27.82 22.21
N THR A 808 68.88 -27.26 21.33
CA THR A 808 70.21 -27.83 21.03
C THR A 808 71.39 -26.88 21.28
N SER A 809 71.19 -25.76 21.98
CA SER A 809 72.29 -24.84 22.33
C SER A 809 72.69 -24.82 23.80
N ASP A 810 72.24 -25.78 24.62
CA ASP A 810 72.82 -26.05 25.94
C ASP A 810 72.80 -27.57 26.22
N LEU A 811 73.79 -28.28 25.67
CA LEU A 811 74.29 -29.57 26.16
C LEU A 811 75.76 -29.74 25.77
#